data_AF-C5J8U1-F1
#
_entry.id   AF-C5J8U1-F1
#
_cell.length_a   1.000
_cell.length_b   1.000
_cell.length_c   1.000
_cell.angle_alpha   90.00
_cell.angle_beta   90.00
_cell.angle_gamma   90.00
#
_symmetry.space_group_name_H-M   'P 1'
#
loop_
_entity.id
_entity.type
_entity.pdbx_description
1 polymer ?
#
loop_
_entity_poly.entity_id
_entity_poly.type
_entity_poly.pdbx_seq_one_letter_code
_entity_poly.pdbx_strand_id
1 'polypeptide(L)'
;MSYKDMFRKEQRFSFRKFSFGLASAVIANVILGGAIANSPVVHANTVTEAETAVAPANQDLGNETKTEEEPKEPIEAVRTYMENRAAEILPEALNASVTNQAPVIPTIGDLPKDASGQNVHGKATDNKIYRVVYVFGNVAGTTETEDGKQNVAPTFNRNDATKTFPITDPDSDIQTISYEVPADIASYTLDDPNSIVTNGTSPGPVSYLDGPNGSATLTQDGYLTGSFPWGAGDLAGRRIKVTDATGNTTKSNPFYMVAYTVKPVDDKPLAVSNSSELTEQAIFDKLVVDKSAKKTSNSALVIDSSNYKHSIAGYRTVNSNGTKTEIVEKTNLSDFPTEGKYEVRVKTTNVYGQTIYNWIPVNVYKMGTEDIKEIRKYTDYQAPIHDIMKIGQTGEEAVVTLKDIPSDFSIANFNLKDGMAEELAKRNLEFVKNDVVVETDTDGDDAKEGIVGYIRPKTGGVNSGVATYTGSSNLTYKFTYKAVETKDVANVAEAKTLELDYTILFIDTKAPVMTPKSEYTRFVGEEYKVSVPGTDNAFLNPNKINGTLSILKDGESGSLVSSDLGTNTKITSELDPTGATANQGDDGQSSTKFNVNITGTGPSVEGTGTYNLRVGDDNFPAGPDTELVDGKKQENVALTPVKVTFVKRAAVSTPVTVGDPANLTPEEKAAVIAQIKSDNADNERLKALPESAFTVNSDGTVSVDYSVGGDNVDGATDTIKNATTKLAGTQNEAKAEIDRKLAENKKAIEAKRDATIAEIDDNIELTDVQKEAAKNAITAVADNALKDLDTKATEAKENIDKATTVSGIDDAKVKGEFDLDGAKEAGEKAINWEKEKEEAKAAVETQLTDALEKINNNPNLSYEEKKAYFDNINATKETAIDNIDKAKDSGDITVAIEDAVKASKTEVLKAAKQDALNKLEKDAAKAKEDVADNSNLTKEQLEKALEDIQNDLDKAKAAVNEAATPAAVQKEEDKGVAAIAKDVLDATKQNALNQLEKDAARAKEDVAKNPNLTKEQLEKALEGIQNDLDKAKTAINEAATSAAVQEEMNKGVTALAKDVLDAAKQDAKNKIAKEAESAKTAIDASPNLTPEEKDVAKKAVEEAAKVATDAID
;
A
#
# COMPACT_ATOMS: atom_id res chain seq x y z
N MET A 1 -70.42 -19.63 30.63
CA MET A 1 -70.89 -20.28 29.39
C MET A 1 -69.77 -21.24 29.00
N SER A 2 -69.93 -22.57 28.98
CA SER A 2 -70.91 -23.40 28.24
C SER A 2 -70.58 -23.42 26.74
N TYR A 3 -70.28 -24.55 26.09
CA TYR A 3 -70.25 -25.97 26.54
C TYR A 3 -69.42 -26.82 25.54
N LYS A 4 -68.74 -27.89 25.99
CA LYS A 4 -68.62 -29.24 25.36
C LYS A 4 -68.13 -29.43 23.89
N ASP A 5 -67.41 -30.50 23.51
CA ASP A 5 -66.72 -31.59 24.26
C ASP A 5 -65.84 -32.47 23.31
N MET A 6 -65.18 -33.48 23.88
CA MET A 6 -64.86 -34.82 23.31
C MET A 6 -63.65 -35.07 22.38
N PHE A 7 -62.59 -35.64 22.99
CA PHE A 7 -61.99 -36.99 22.74
C PHE A 7 -61.29 -37.31 21.39
N ARG A 8 -60.29 -38.22 21.31
CA ARG A 8 -59.29 -38.77 22.27
C ARG A 8 -58.25 -39.63 21.49
N LYS A 9 -57.01 -39.69 21.98
CA LYS A 9 -55.99 -40.78 21.87
C LYS A 9 -55.70 -41.44 20.50
N GLU A 10 -54.49 -41.18 20.02
CA GLU A 10 -53.37 -42.15 19.91
C GLU A 10 -53.67 -43.64 19.64
N GLN A 11 -52.92 -44.21 18.68
CA GLN A 11 -52.67 -45.65 18.59
C GLN A 11 -51.16 -45.94 18.64
N ARG A 12 -50.75 -46.96 19.40
CA ARG A 12 -49.47 -47.67 19.23
C ARG A 12 -49.76 -49.17 19.12
N PHE A 13 -49.02 -49.84 18.24
CA PHE A 13 -49.15 -51.28 18.00
C PHE A 13 -48.53 -52.13 19.13
N SER A 14 -49.05 -53.34 19.30
CA SER A 14 -48.34 -54.47 19.92
C SER A 14 -48.55 -55.73 19.06
N PHE A 15 -47.66 -56.72 19.18
CA PHE A 15 -47.43 -57.72 18.13
C PHE A 15 -47.78 -59.16 18.54
N ARG A 16 -48.41 -59.90 17.61
CA ARG A 16 -48.47 -61.38 17.46
C ARG A 16 -48.85 -62.26 18.67
N LYS A 17 -49.87 -63.11 18.47
CA LYS A 17 -49.69 -64.58 18.47
C LYS A 17 -50.86 -65.34 17.83
N PHE A 18 -50.65 -66.65 17.67
CA PHE A 18 -51.57 -67.73 17.28
C PHE A 18 -51.94 -67.94 15.80
N SER A 19 -52.37 -69.18 15.55
CA SER A 19 -52.18 -69.92 14.29
C SER A 19 -53.16 -71.10 14.17
N PHE A 20 -53.76 -71.28 13.00
CA PHE A 20 -54.38 -72.50 12.47
C PHE A 20 -54.35 -72.41 10.93
N GLY A 21 -54.52 -73.46 10.12
CA GLY A 21 -54.74 -74.88 10.37
C GLY A 21 -55.21 -75.53 9.05
N LEU A 22 -54.73 -76.72 8.69
CA LEU A 22 -54.89 -77.29 7.34
C LEU A 22 -56.33 -77.68 6.97
N ALA A 23 -56.68 -77.51 5.69
CA ALA A 23 -57.54 -78.44 4.93
C ALA A 23 -57.23 -78.31 3.42
N SER A 24 -57.56 -79.33 2.61
CA SER A 24 -57.12 -79.47 1.22
C SER A 24 -58.19 -80.05 0.28
N ALA A 25 -57.91 -80.00 -1.03
CA ALA A 25 -58.55 -80.72 -2.15
C ALA A 25 -59.94 -80.21 -2.65
N VAL A 26 -60.42 -80.50 -3.87
CA VAL A 26 -59.87 -80.54 -5.27
C VAL A 26 -60.84 -81.34 -6.17
N ILE A 27 -61.17 -80.80 -7.37
CA ILE A 27 -61.89 -81.46 -8.51
C ILE A 27 -63.39 -81.81 -8.26
N ALA A 28 -64.33 -81.71 -9.21
CA ALA A 28 -64.33 -81.40 -10.66
C ALA A 28 -65.22 -80.16 -10.99
N ASN A 29 -65.81 -79.86 -12.17
CA ASN A 29 -65.92 -80.43 -13.55
C ASN A 29 -66.11 -79.22 -14.52
N VAL A 30 -65.67 -79.18 -15.80
CA VAL A 30 -66.20 -79.80 -17.04
C VAL A 30 -67.65 -79.39 -17.37
N ILE A 31 -68.02 -78.82 -18.53
CA ILE A 31 -67.38 -78.66 -19.88
C ILE A 31 -67.28 -77.14 -20.24
N LEU A 32 -66.88 -76.60 -21.41
CA LEU A 32 -66.60 -77.09 -22.79
C LEU A 32 -65.63 -76.13 -23.55
N GLY A 33 -64.65 -76.65 -24.30
CA GLY A 33 -63.96 -75.95 -25.42
C GLY A 33 -62.95 -74.84 -25.08
N GLY A 34 -61.69 -74.83 -25.53
CA GLY A 34 -60.93 -75.76 -26.39
C GLY A 34 -60.56 -75.13 -27.76
N ALA A 35 -59.31 -75.19 -28.24
CA ALA A 35 -58.12 -75.85 -27.69
C ALA A 35 -56.80 -75.41 -28.37
N ILE A 36 -55.66 -75.59 -27.67
CA ILE A 36 -54.28 -75.87 -28.19
C ILE A 36 -53.61 -74.78 -29.07
N ALA A 37 -52.33 -74.39 -28.95
CA ALA A 37 -51.24 -74.44 -27.95
C ALA A 37 -50.10 -73.51 -28.51
N ASN A 38 -48.81 -73.48 -28.15
CA ASN A 38 -47.94 -74.23 -27.21
C ASN A 38 -46.67 -73.39 -26.89
N SER A 39 -45.98 -73.65 -25.77
CA SER A 39 -44.65 -73.07 -25.45
C SER A 39 -43.77 -74.06 -24.65
N PRO A 40 -42.46 -74.13 -24.94
CA PRO A 40 -41.51 -74.72 -23.98
C PRO A 40 -40.12 -74.04 -23.85
N VAL A 41 -39.61 -74.03 -22.61
CA VAL A 41 -38.20 -74.39 -22.22
C VAL A 41 -37.04 -73.35 -22.29
N VAL A 42 -36.63 -72.92 -21.07
CA VAL A 42 -35.25 -72.79 -20.51
C VAL A 42 -34.38 -71.52 -20.66
N HIS A 43 -33.82 -71.16 -19.48
CA HIS A 43 -32.74 -70.23 -19.07
C HIS A 43 -31.69 -69.71 -20.08
N ALA A 44 -31.31 -68.41 -19.95
CA ALA A 44 -29.92 -67.96 -19.73
C ALA A 44 -29.80 -66.45 -19.34
N ASN A 45 -28.60 -66.07 -18.88
CA ASN A 45 -28.20 -64.87 -18.13
C ASN A 45 -27.94 -63.54 -18.91
N THR A 46 -28.00 -62.41 -18.16
CA THR A 46 -27.09 -61.22 -18.12
C THR A 46 -27.15 -59.96 -19.03
N VAL A 47 -26.69 -58.85 -18.39
CA VAL A 47 -26.02 -57.56 -18.81
C VAL A 47 -26.78 -56.27 -19.25
N THR A 48 -26.63 -55.21 -18.41
CA THR A 48 -26.41 -53.74 -18.64
C THR A 48 -27.41 -52.90 -19.49
N GLU A 49 -28.03 -51.81 -18.98
CA GLU A 49 -27.51 -50.43 -18.68
C GLU A 49 -27.32 -49.53 -19.92
N ALA A 50 -27.56 -48.19 -19.93
CA ALA A 50 -28.20 -47.25 -18.97
C ALA A 50 -28.67 -45.96 -19.70
N GLU A 51 -29.20 -44.95 -18.98
CA GLU A 51 -29.92 -43.76 -19.50
C GLU A 51 -29.15 -42.42 -19.44
N THR A 52 -29.58 -41.46 -20.29
CA THR A 52 -29.77 -39.95 -20.21
C THR A 52 -29.04 -39.07 -19.14
N ALA A 53 -29.13 -37.72 -19.02
CA ALA A 53 -29.92 -36.59 -19.59
C ALA A 53 -29.16 -35.23 -19.40
N VAL A 54 -29.86 -34.06 -19.40
CA VAL A 54 -29.79 -32.91 -18.41
C VAL A 54 -30.04 -31.48 -18.96
N ALA A 55 -30.72 -30.63 -18.16
CA ALA A 55 -30.97 -29.17 -18.23
C ALA A 55 -31.49 -28.68 -16.83
N PRO A 56 -31.82 -27.38 -16.49
CA PRO A 56 -31.86 -26.11 -17.24
C PRO A 56 -31.10 -24.93 -16.53
N ALA A 57 -31.69 -23.74 -16.29
CA ALA A 57 -31.03 -22.54 -15.72
C ALA A 57 -31.91 -21.54 -14.91
N ASN A 58 -31.24 -20.71 -14.07
CA ASN A 58 -31.54 -19.33 -13.60
C ASN A 58 -32.14 -19.00 -12.18
N GLN A 59 -31.47 -18.04 -11.51
CA GLN A 59 -31.83 -17.04 -10.46
C GLN A 59 -32.29 -17.38 -9.00
N ASP A 60 -31.36 -17.07 -8.07
CA ASP A 60 -31.42 -16.05 -6.97
C ASP A 60 -32.42 -16.14 -5.78
N LEU A 61 -31.85 -16.35 -4.59
CA LEU A 61 -32.25 -15.77 -3.28
C LEU A 61 -31.16 -16.11 -2.23
N GLY A 62 -31.14 -15.45 -1.05
CA GLY A 62 -30.06 -15.65 -0.08
C GLY A 62 -30.41 -15.53 1.42
N ASN A 63 -29.43 -15.97 2.22
CA ASN A 63 -29.22 -15.84 3.67
C ASN A 63 -29.72 -16.95 4.62
N GLU A 64 -28.93 -17.13 5.69
CA GLU A 64 -29.16 -17.78 7.01
C GLU A 64 -29.33 -19.32 7.18
N THR A 65 -28.15 -19.98 7.28
CA THR A 65 -27.65 -20.76 8.45
C THR A 65 -28.16 -22.16 8.86
N LYS A 66 -27.12 -23.01 9.09
CA LYS A 66 -26.90 -24.01 10.17
C LYS A 66 -27.42 -25.47 10.05
N THR A 67 -26.44 -26.39 10.09
CA THR A 67 -26.45 -27.80 10.57
C THR A 67 -27.35 -28.81 9.82
N GLU A 68 -27.03 -30.11 9.73
CA GLU A 68 -26.06 -30.94 10.49
C GLU A 68 -25.34 -31.99 9.59
N GLU A 69 -24.65 -32.97 10.17
CA GLU A 69 -23.52 -33.74 9.61
C GLU A 69 -23.80 -34.87 8.57
N GLU A 70 -22.68 -35.39 8.04
CA GLU A 70 -22.46 -36.73 7.43
C GLU A 70 -23.01 -37.06 6.01
N PRO A 71 -22.34 -37.97 5.25
CA PRO A 71 -20.88 -38.14 5.12
C PRO A 71 -20.41 -38.45 3.67
N LYS A 72 -19.10 -38.69 3.53
CA LYS A 72 -18.37 -39.37 2.42
C LYS A 72 -17.87 -38.53 1.23
N GLU A 73 -16.54 -38.56 1.12
CA GLU A 73 -15.77 -38.69 -0.12
C GLU A 73 -16.54 -39.51 -1.18
N PRO A 74 -16.90 -38.93 -2.33
CA PRO A 74 -16.01 -39.08 -3.50
C PRO A 74 -15.96 -37.86 -4.45
N ILE A 75 -16.55 -36.73 -4.09
CA ILE A 75 -16.77 -35.59 -5.01
C ILE A 75 -15.46 -34.90 -5.43
N GLU A 76 -14.47 -34.81 -4.54
CA GLU A 76 -13.24 -34.05 -4.79
C GLU A 76 -12.33 -34.70 -5.84
N ALA A 77 -12.21 -36.03 -5.83
CA ALA A 77 -11.47 -36.79 -6.85
C ALA A 77 -12.07 -36.63 -8.26
N VAL A 78 -13.40 -36.47 -8.37
CA VAL A 78 -14.07 -36.24 -9.66
C VAL A 78 -13.75 -34.83 -10.17
N ARG A 79 -13.75 -33.81 -9.30
CA ARG A 79 -13.39 -32.44 -9.68
C ARG A 79 -11.97 -32.37 -10.25
N THR A 80 -10.99 -32.93 -9.52
CA THR A 80 -9.59 -33.00 -9.97
C THR A 80 -9.42 -33.76 -11.28
N TYR A 81 -10.22 -34.80 -11.54
CA TYR A 81 -10.17 -35.54 -12.81
C TYR A 81 -10.73 -34.73 -14.00
N MET A 82 -11.80 -33.97 -13.79
CA MET A 82 -12.42 -33.16 -14.84
C MET A 82 -11.61 -31.91 -15.19
N GLU A 83 -10.99 -31.26 -14.20
CA GLU A 83 -10.17 -30.06 -14.41
C GLU A 83 -8.88 -30.38 -15.21
N ASN A 84 -8.16 -31.45 -14.85
CA ASN A 84 -6.97 -31.88 -15.60
C ASN A 84 -7.33 -32.29 -17.04
N ARG A 85 -8.46 -32.97 -17.24
CA ARG A 85 -8.90 -33.43 -18.57
C ARG A 85 -9.46 -32.32 -19.46
N ALA A 86 -9.76 -31.14 -18.90
CA ALA A 86 -10.10 -29.94 -19.68
C ALA A 86 -8.83 -29.21 -20.19
N ALA A 87 -7.76 -29.20 -19.40
CA ALA A 87 -6.48 -28.57 -19.78
C ALA A 87 -5.76 -29.28 -20.94
N GLU A 88 -5.92 -30.60 -21.06
CA GLU A 88 -5.16 -31.44 -21.99
C GLU A 88 -5.75 -31.49 -23.43
N ILE A 89 -6.97 -31.00 -23.65
CA ILE A 89 -7.73 -31.22 -24.91
C ILE A 89 -7.92 -29.94 -25.75
N LEU A 90 -7.68 -28.76 -25.19
CA LEU A 90 -7.97 -27.47 -25.85
C LEU A 90 -6.89 -26.90 -26.82
N PRO A 91 -5.58 -27.16 -26.70
CA PRO A 91 -4.57 -26.48 -27.54
C PRO A 91 -4.59 -26.85 -29.03
N GLU A 92 -4.86 -28.11 -29.39
CA GLU A 92 -4.59 -28.61 -30.76
C GLU A 92 -5.84 -28.66 -31.67
N ALA A 93 -7.05 -28.60 -31.12
CA ALA A 93 -8.29 -28.60 -31.92
C ALA A 93 -8.64 -27.23 -32.53
N LEU A 94 -8.08 -26.13 -32.00
CA LEU A 94 -8.38 -24.76 -32.44
C LEU A 94 -7.39 -24.22 -33.49
N ASN A 95 -6.21 -24.83 -33.60
CA ASN A 95 -5.07 -24.31 -34.38
C ASN A 95 -5.09 -24.68 -35.88
N ALA A 96 -6.24 -25.14 -36.40
CA ALA A 96 -6.39 -25.65 -37.76
C ALA A 96 -7.49 -24.94 -38.59
N SER A 97 -8.03 -23.81 -38.11
CA SER A 97 -9.11 -23.06 -38.77
C SER A 97 -8.89 -21.54 -38.86
N VAL A 98 -7.70 -21.04 -38.50
CA VAL A 98 -7.41 -19.58 -38.39
C VAL A 98 -6.06 -19.17 -39.02
N THR A 99 -5.73 -19.72 -40.20
CA THR A 99 -4.47 -19.42 -40.94
C THR A 99 -4.72 -19.13 -42.42
N ASN A 100 -5.35 -17.99 -42.69
CA ASN A 100 -5.16 -17.21 -43.92
C ASN A 100 -5.64 -15.78 -43.64
N GLN A 101 -4.73 -14.90 -43.20
CA GLN A 101 -5.03 -13.50 -42.86
C GLN A 101 -4.41 -12.57 -43.89
N ALA A 102 -5.20 -11.67 -44.45
CA ALA A 102 -4.73 -10.77 -45.51
C ALA A 102 -3.63 -9.79 -45.02
N PRO A 103 -2.70 -9.34 -45.90
CA PRO A 103 -1.61 -8.44 -45.57
C PRO A 103 -2.06 -7.18 -44.81
N VAL A 104 -1.27 -6.73 -43.85
CA VAL A 104 -1.51 -5.48 -43.11
C VAL A 104 -0.66 -4.35 -43.68
N ILE A 105 -1.31 -3.24 -44.03
CA ILE A 105 -0.68 -2.01 -44.53
C ILE A 105 -0.88 -0.91 -43.46
N PRO A 106 0.18 -0.23 -43.00
CA PRO A 106 0.06 0.86 -42.03
C PRO A 106 -0.58 2.11 -42.66
N THR A 107 -1.05 3.03 -41.81
CA THR A 107 -1.57 4.33 -42.24
C THR A 107 -0.46 5.18 -42.87
N ILE A 108 -0.63 5.56 -44.14
CA ILE A 108 0.37 6.29 -44.93
C ILE A 108 0.13 7.79 -44.85
N GLY A 109 1.21 8.54 -44.56
CA GLY A 109 1.28 10.00 -44.59
C GLY A 109 0.95 10.70 -43.26
N ASP A 110 1.43 11.92 -43.14
CA ASP A 110 1.18 12.84 -42.03
C ASP A 110 -0.20 13.52 -42.16
N LEU A 111 -0.69 14.14 -41.09
CA LEU A 111 -1.92 14.93 -41.16
C LEU A 111 -1.66 16.28 -41.88
N PRO A 112 -2.42 16.63 -42.93
CA PRO A 112 -2.34 17.95 -43.56
C PRO A 112 -2.78 19.05 -42.59
N LYS A 113 -1.90 20.01 -42.31
CA LYS A 113 -2.16 21.11 -41.38
C LYS A 113 -1.93 22.48 -42.00
N ASP A 114 -2.62 23.49 -41.47
CA ASP A 114 -2.31 24.90 -41.72
C ASP A 114 -1.36 25.51 -40.68
N ALA A 115 -1.10 26.81 -40.80
CA ALA A 115 -0.23 27.56 -39.88
C ALA A 115 -0.78 27.74 -38.46
N SER A 116 -2.04 27.40 -38.20
CA SER A 116 -2.63 27.31 -36.85
C SER A 116 -2.55 25.89 -36.27
N GLY A 117 -2.06 24.93 -37.04
CA GLY A 117 -2.00 23.51 -36.68
C GLY A 117 -3.31 22.74 -36.86
N GLN A 118 -4.36 23.37 -37.42
CA GLN A 118 -5.64 22.71 -37.70
C GLN A 118 -5.55 21.82 -38.93
N ASN A 119 -6.29 20.70 -38.93
CA ASN A 119 -6.33 19.76 -40.05
C ASN A 119 -7.10 20.38 -41.23
N VAL A 120 -6.48 20.41 -42.42
CA VAL A 120 -7.06 20.97 -43.64
C VAL A 120 -7.09 19.98 -44.80
N HIS A 121 -7.91 20.23 -45.81
CA HIS A 121 -7.92 19.41 -47.02
C HIS A 121 -6.59 19.54 -47.78
N GLY A 122 -5.98 18.42 -48.19
CA GLY A 122 -4.70 18.44 -48.92
C GLY A 122 -4.79 19.03 -50.33
N LYS A 123 -5.94 18.86 -50.99
CA LYS A 123 -6.23 19.35 -52.35
C LYS A 123 -7.20 20.53 -52.30
N ALA A 124 -6.90 21.59 -53.03
CA ALA A 124 -7.63 22.87 -52.94
C ALA A 124 -9.12 22.82 -53.37
N THR A 125 -9.58 21.71 -53.95
CA THR A 125 -10.94 21.55 -54.50
C THR A 125 -11.62 20.24 -54.06
N ASP A 126 -11.19 19.65 -52.94
CA ASP A 126 -11.76 18.41 -52.41
C ASP A 126 -12.07 18.58 -50.92
N ASN A 127 -13.28 18.22 -50.50
CA ASN A 127 -13.73 18.38 -49.12
C ASN A 127 -13.39 17.17 -48.24
N LYS A 128 -12.54 16.25 -48.73
CA LYS A 128 -12.04 15.08 -47.99
C LYS A 128 -10.70 15.40 -47.35
N ILE A 129 -10.46 14.89 -46.14
CA ILE A 129 -9.13 14.98 -45.50
C ILE A 129 -8.42 13.65 -45.77
N TYR A 130 -7.46 13.67 -46.70
CA TYR A 130 -6.52 12.58 -46.93
C TYR A 130 -5.16 13.00 -46.34
N ARG A 131 -4.44 12.04 -45.77
CA ARG A 131 -3.07 12.23 -45.27
C ARG A 131 -2.10 12.63 -46.39
N VAL A 132 -0.98 13.25 -46.03
CA VAL A 132 -0.02 13.84 -46.97
C VAL A 132 1.39 13.28 -46.76
N VAL A 133 2.05 12.97 -47.87
CA VAL A 133 3.48 12.62 -47.93
C VAL A 133 4.20 13.77 -48.65
N TYR A 134 4.93 14.59 -47.89
CA TYR A 134 5.68 15.73 -48.43
C TYR A 134 7.01 15.26 -49.02
N VAL A 135 7.25 15.52 -50.31
CA VAL A 135 8.44 15.06 -51.04
C VAL A 135 9.07 16.20 -51.84
N PHE A 136 10.38 16.16 -52.04
CA PHE A 136 11.04 17.14 -52.91
C PHE A 136 10.64 16.90 -54.37
N GLY A 137 10.10 17.94 -54.99
CA GLY A 137 9.83 18.02 -56.42
C GLY A 137 11.02 18.55 -57.20
N ASN A 138 10.76 19.05 -58.41
CA ASN A 138 11.79 19.68 -59.24
C ASN A 138 12.33 20.95 -58.54
N VAL A 139 13.65 21.00 -58.31
CA VAL A 139 14.31 22.12 -57.62
C VAL A 139 14.25 23.42 -58.43
N ALA A 140 14.18 24.57 -57.75
CA ALA A 140 13.93 25.87 -58.39
C ALA A 140 14.95 26.96 -58.01
N GLY A 141 15.18 27.91 -58.93
CA GLY A 141 16.15 29.00 -58.75
C GLY A 141 17.59 28.50 -58.79
N THR A 142 18.43 29.01 -57.89
CA THR A 142 19.83 28.57 -57.68
C THR A 142 19.94 27.28 -56.85
N THR A 143 18.85 26.53 -56.70
CA THR A 143 18.79 25.27 -55.95
C THR A 143 19.20 24.10 -56.83
N GLU A 144 20.06 23.24 -56.32
CA GLU A 144 20.68 22.13 -57.05
C GLU A 144 20.36 20.78 -56.38
N THR A 145 20.23 19.70 -57.15
CA THR A 145 20.25 18.33 -56.59
C THR A 145 21.66 17.96 -56.14
N GLU A 146 21.83 16.79 -55.50
CA GLU A 146 23.15 16.24 -55.15
C GLU A 146 24.10 16.12 -56.37
N ASP A 147 23.58 15.71 -57.53
CA ASP A 147 24.28 15.72 -58.83
C ASP A 147 24.59 17.13 -59.41
N GLY A 148 24.30 18.23 -58.69
CA GLY A 148 24.45 19.60 -59.18
C GLY A 148 23.43 20.05 -60.24
N LYS A 149 22.32 19.31 -60.43
CA LYS A 149 21.32 19.59 -61.47
C LYS A 149 20.24 20.54 -60.96
N GLN A 150 19.84 21.50 -61.79
CA GLN A 150 18.74 22.43 -61.51
C GLN A 150 17.48 22.02 -62.30
N ASN A 151 16.27 22.36 -61.82
CA ASN A 151 14.98 22.03 -62.44
C ASN A 151 14.66 20.51 -62.56
N VAL A 152 15.32 19.67 -61.75
CA VAL A 152 15.12 18.21 -61.69
C VAL A 152 14.76 17.81 -60.26
N ALA A 153 13.90 16.80 -60.08
CA ALA A 153 13.58 16.28 -58.75
C ALA A 153 14.66 15.31 -58.24
N PRO A 154 15.12 15.44 -56.98
CA PRO A 154 16.05 14.50 -56.38
C PRO A 154 15.43 13.11 -56.20
N THR A 155 16.27 12.08 -56.25
CA THR A 155 15.89 10.68 -55.97
C THR A 155 15.79 10.40 -54.47
N PHE A 156 14.97 9.43 -54.07
CA PHE A 156 14.94 8.94 -52.70
C PHE A 156 16.15 8.03 -52.43
N ASN A 157 16.99 8.39 -51.45
CA ASN A 157 18.04 7.54 -50.92
C ASN A 157 17.54 6.81 -49.66
N ARG A 158 17.49 5.47 -49.73
CA ARG A 158 17.10 4.61 -48.60
C ARG A 158 17.90 4.87 -47.32
N ASN A 159 19.18 5.21 -47.45
CA ASN A 159 20.08 5.39 -46.29
C ASN A 159 19.84 6.72 -45.55
N ASP A 160 19.23 7.70 -46.22
CA ASP A 160 18.94 9.02 -45.65
C ASP A 160 17.46 9.13 -45.17
N ALA A 161 16.65 8.10 -45.41
CA ALA A 161 15.22 8.08 -45.08
C ALA A 161 14.97 7.73 -43.61
N THR A 162 14.22 8.58 -42.91
CA THR A 162 13.88 8.43 -41.48
C THR A 162 12.40 8.08 -41.23
N LYS A 163 11.52 8.21 -42.24
CA LYS A 163 10.13 7.70 -42.22
C LYS A 163 9.94 6.56 -43.22
N THR A 164 9.27 5.49 -42.79
CA THR A 164 8.91 4.33 -43.61
C THR A 164 7.48 3.87 -43.32
N PHE A 165 6.92 3.06 -44.22
CA PHE A 165 5.56 2.48 -44.13
C PHE A 165 5.61 0.96 -44.38
N PRO A 166 6.24 0.17 -43.49
CA PRO A 166 6.51 -1.26 -43.73
C PRO A 166 5.21 -2.06 -43.85
N ILE A 167 5.13 -2.93 -44.86
CA ILE A 167 3.97 -3.80 -45.09
C ILE A 167 4.29 -5.16 -44.48
N THR A 168 3.40 -5.66 -43.63
CA THR A 168 3.57 -6.92 -42.89
C THR A 168 2.50 -7.92 -43.31
N ASP A 169 2.89 -9.15 -43.60
CA ASP A 169 1.96 -10.25 -43.85
C ASP A 169 2.29 -11.42 -42.91
N PRO A 170 1.29 -12.09 -42.29
CA PRO A 170 1.55 -13.16 -41.31
C PRO A 170 2.27 -14.37 -41.89
N ASP A 171 1.98 -14.73 -43.15
CA ASP A 171 2.61 -15.85 -43.88
C ASP A 171 3.82 -15.36 -44.72
N SER A 172 4.01 -14.03 -44.80
CA SER A 172 5.16 -13.31 -45.37
C SER A 172 5.36 -13.46 -46.88
N ASP A 173 4.32 -13.82 -47.62
CA ASP A 173 4.42 -14.25 -49.04
C ASP A 173 3.98 -13.21 -50.10
N ILE A 174 3.84 -11.93 -49.72
CA ILE A 174 3.36 -10.81 -50.54
C ILE A 174 3.82 -10.87 -52.01
N GLN A 175 2.89 -11.15 -52.93
CA GLN A 175 3.19 -11.24 -54.35
C GLN A 175 3.21 -9.89 -55.08
N THR A 176 2.29 -8.97 -54.77
CA THR A 176 2.20 -7.69 -55.50
C THR A 176 1.84 -6.49 -54.63
N ILE A 177 2.47 -5.36 -54.95
CA ILE A 177 2.15 -4.02 -54.45
C ILE A 177 1.74 -3.19 -55.67
N SER A 178 0.55 -2.59 -55.64
CA SER A 178 -0.05 -1.89 -56.78
C SER A 178 -0.70 -0.57 -56.35
N TYR A 179 -0.89 0.34 -57.30
CA TYR A 179 -1.38 1.69 -57.05
C TYR A 179 -2.71 1.95 -57.76
N GLU A 180 -3.63 2.57 -57.04
CA GLU A 180 -4.93 3.03 -57.49
C GLU A 180 -5.03 4.55 -57.32
N VAL A 181 -5.79 5.21 -58.20
CA VAL A 181 -6.17 6.62 -57.99
C VAL A 181 -7.49 6.66 -57.20
N PRO A 182 -7.55 7.29 -56.00
CA PRO A 182 -8.75 7.32 -55.15
C PRO A 182 -9.83 8.31 -55.64
N ALA A 183 -10.15 8.26 -56.94
CA ALA A 183 -11.15 9.09 -57.62
C ALA A 183 -12.56 8.49 -57.57
N ASP A 184 -12.68 7.20 -57.28
CA ASP A 184 -13.91 6.45 -57.04
C ASP A 184 -14.55 6.76 -55.67
N ILE A 185 -13.73 7.13 -54.67
CA ILE A 185 -14.15 7.38 -53.29
C ILE A 185 -15.17 8.54 -53.22
N ALA A 186 -16.38 8.22 -52.79
CA ALA A 186 -17.47 9.15 -52.53
C ALA A 186 -17.24 9.91 -51.21
N SER A 187 -17.03 9.15 -50.12
CA SER A 187 -16.76 9.65 -48.78
C SER A 187 -15.74 8.75 -48.07
N TYR A 188 -15.01 9.34 -47.12
CA TYR A 188 -14.00 8.68 -46.31
C TYR A 188 -13.93 9.39 -44.95
N THR A 189 -13.95 8.62 -43.87
CA THR A 189 -13.69 9.07 -42.51
C THR A 189 -12.20 8.94 -42.23
N LEU A 190 -11.58 10.03 -41.78
CA LEU A 190 -10.15 10.06 -41.45
C LEU A 190 -9.79 8.94 -40.45
N ASP A 191 -8.71 8.22 -40.75
CA ASP A 191 -8.13 7.14 -39.95
C ASP A 191 -9.00 5.87 -39.77
N ASP A 192 -10.19 5.79 -40.37
CA ASP A 192 -10.94 4.53 -40.59
C ASP A 192 -10.81 4.06 -42.05
N PRO A 193 -9.93 3.11 -42.39
CA PRO A 193 -9.76 2.61 -43.76
C PRO A 193 -10.97 1.83 -44.30
N ASN A 194 -11.90 1.39 -43.44
CA ASN A 194 -13.11 0.66 -43.82
C ASN A 194 -14.29 1.58 -44.12
N SER A 195 -14.25 2.85 -43.71
CA SER A 195 -15.27 3.89 -43.98
C SER A 195 -15.48 4.28 -45.45
N ILE A 196 -14.72 3.69 -46.37
CA ILE A 196 -14.63 4.12 -47.77
C ILE A 196 -15.88 3.70 -48.56
N VAL A 197 -16.76 4.67 -48.81
CA VAL A 197 -17.88 4.53 -49.75
C VAL A 197 -17.38 4.91 -51.14
N THR A 198 -17.72 4.14 -52.18
CA THR A 198 -17.36 4.43 -53.56
C THR A 198 -18.58 4.81 -54.41
N ASN A 199 -18.36 5.61 -55.46
CA ASN A 199 -19.40 6.06 -56.40
C ASN A 199 -19.77 5.01 -57.48
N GLY A 200 -19.37 3.74 -57.30
CA GLY A 200 -19.63 2.66 -58.25
C GLY A 200 -18.76 2.66 -59.53
N THR A 201 -18.04 3.74 -59.84
CA THR A 201 -16.95 3.72 -60.83
C THR A 201 -15.78 2.90 -60.32
N SER A 202 -15.23 1.99 -61.12
CA SER A 202 -14.01 1.27 -60.75
C SER A 202 -12.83 2.26 -60.65
N PRO A 203 -11.98 2.18 -59.61
CA PRO A 203 -10.73 2.95 -59.57
C PRO A 203 -9.85 2.53 -60.74
N GLY A 204 -9.35 3.52 -61.50
CA GLY A 204 -8.42 3.27 -62.59
C GLY A 204 -7.10 2.70 -62.04
N PRO A 205 -6.60 1.55 -62.54
CA PRO A 205 -5.27 1.09 -62.20
C PRO A 205 -4.25 2.09 -62.73
N VAL A 206 -3.19 2.36 -61.95
CA VAL A 206 -2.14 3.32 -62.34
C VAL A 206 -1.18 2.68 -63.36
N SER A 207 -1.68 2.44 -64.56
CA SER A 207 -0.91 1.98 -65.73
C SER A 207 -0.37 3.13 -66.58
N TYR A 208 -1.07 4.27 -66.57
CA TYR A 208 -0.61 5.57 -67.04
C TYR A 208 -0.99 6.65 -66.05
N LEU A 209 -0.05 7.56 -65.75
CA LEU A 209 -0.31 8.84 -65.12
C LEU A 209 -0.24 9.92 -66.20
N ASP A 210 -1.10 10.93 -66.11
CA ASP A 210 -0.91 12.21 -66.83
C ASP A 210 0.20 13.04 -66.15
N GLY A 211 1.40 12.45 -66.03
CA GLY A 211 2.55 13.00 -65.34
C GLY A 211 3.82 12.18 -65.63
N PRO A 212 5.02 12.80 -65.58
CA PRO A 212 6.24 12.22 -66.13
C PRO A 212 6.67 10.88 -65.51
N ASN A 213 7.23 10.00 -66.38
CA ASN A 213 7.77 8.69 -66.02
C ASN A 213 8.84 8.80 -64.94
N GLY A 214 8.77 7.92 -63.93
CA GLY A 214 9.62 7.96 -62.73
C GLY A 214 8.80 8.21 -61.47
N SER A 215 7.73 7.45 -61.28
CA SER A 215 6.86 7.56 -60.11
C SER A 215 7.52 7.03 -58.84
N ALA A 216 7.47 7.81 -57.76
CA ALA A 216 7.75 7.35 -56.41
C ALA A 216 6.96 6.07 -56.09
N THR A 217 7.65 5.01 -55.65
CA THR A 217 7.06 3.72 -55.29
C THR A 217 7.55 3.27 -53.92
N LEU A 218 6.68 2.56 -53.20
CA LEU A 218 6.94 1.95 -51.90
C LEU A 218 7.44 0.51 -52.06
N THR A 219 8.53 0.16 -51.39
CA THR A 219 9.04 -1.21 -51.25
C THR A 219 8.26 -1.99 -50.17
N GLN A 220 8.38 -3.32 -50.14
CA GLN A 220 7.71 -4.17 -49.14
C GLN A 220 8.08 -3.79 -47.70
N ASP A 221 9.36 -3.48 -47.46
CA ASP A 221 9.89 -2.98 -46.19
C ASP A 221 9.65 -1.47 -45.96
N GLY A 222 8.82 -0.83 -46.79
CA GLY A 222 8.22 0.47 -46.51
C GLY A 222 9.03 1.70 -46.89
N TYR A 223 10.09 1.57 -47.66
CA TYR A 223 10.88 2.71 -48.14
C TYR A 223 10.33 3.25 -49.46
N LEU A 224 10.38 4.57 -49.64
CA LEU A 224 10.12 5.19 -50.95
C LEU A 224 11.37 5.08 -51.84
N THR A 225 11.16 4.83 -53.13
CA THR A 225 12.21 4.74 -54.15
C THR A 225 11.78 5.38 -55.48
N GLY A 226 12.75 5.71 -56.33
CA GLY A 226 12.57 6.51 -57.55
C GLY A 226 12.77 8.01 -57.29
N SER A 227 11.91 8.85 -57.85
CA SER A 227 11.85 10.30 -57.59
C SER A 227 10.39 10.79 -57.68
N PHE A 228 10.16 12.10 -57.54
CA PHE A 228 8.83 12.69 -57.75
C PHE A 228 8.95 13.95 -58.65
N PRO A 229 9.04 13.80 -59.99
CA PRO A 229 9.37 14.86 -60.96
C PRO A 229 8.24 15.90 -61.20
N TRP A 230 7.64 16.39 -60.12
CA TRP A 230 6.49 17.28 -60.06
C TRP A 230 6.93 18.68 -59.60
N GLY A 231 6.19 19.74 -59.97
CA GLY A 231 6.52 21.11 -59.54
C GLY A 231 6.15 21.37 -58.08
N ALA A 232 6.90 22.23 -57.39
CA ALA A 232 6.66 22.53 -55.98
C ALA A 232 5.29 23.22 -55.76
N GLY A 233 4.28 22.48 -55.26
CA GLY A 233 2.86 22.88 -55.21
C GLY A 233 1.91 21.99 -56.04
N ASP A 234 2.44 21.13 -56.91
CA ASP A 234 1.67 20.05 -57.54
C ASP A 234 1.45 18.88 -56.56
N LEU A 235 0.33 18.17 -56.68
CA LEU A 235 0.07 16.94 -55.90
C LEU A 235 -0.56 15.78 -56.68
N ALA A 236 -0.34 14.56 -56.19
CA ALA A 236 -0.86 13.33 -56.78
C ALA A 236 -1.59 12.46 -55.73
N GLY A 237 -2.85 12.10 -55.98
CA GLY A 237 -3.63 11.20 -55.13
C GLY A 237 -3.22 9.73 -55.33
N ARG A 238 -3.16 8.97 -54.23
CA ARG A 238 -2.75 7.56 -54.20
C ARG A 238 -3.57 6.75 -53.20
N ARG A 239 -3.75 5.47 -53.53
CA ARG A 239 -4.11 4.39 -52.60
C ARG A 239 -3.29 3.17 -53.01
N ILE A 240 -2.71 2.45 -52.04
CA ILE A 240 -1.96 1.22 -52.31
C ILE A 240 -2.90 0.03 -52.14
N LYS A 241 -2.81 -0.94 -53.04
CA LYS A 241 -3.40 -2.28 -52.91
C LYS A 241 -2.27 -3.31 -52.87
N VAL A 242 -2.24 -4.12 -51.83
CA VAL A 242 -1.33 -5.26 -51.66
C VAL A 242 -2.09 -6.56 -51.89
N THR A 243 -1.42 -7.61 -52.35
CA THR A 243 -2.00 -8.94 -52.54
C THR A 243 -0.97 -10.02 -52.21
N ASP A 244 -1.34 -10.95 -51.34
CA ASP A 244 -0.56 -12.14 -50.93
C ASP A 244 -0.53 -13.23 -52.01
N ALA A 245 0.20 -14.33 -51.77
CA ALA A 245 0.30 -15.41 -52.75
C ALA A 245 -0.93 -16.32 -52.82
N THR A 246 -1.80 -16.32 -51.80
CA THR A 246 -3.08 -17.05 -51.82
C THR A 246 -4.19 -16.27 -52.55
N GLY A 247 -4.04 -14.95 -52.63
CA GLY A 247 -4.89 -14.03 -53.37
C GLY A 247 -5.77 -13.10 -52.51
N ASN A 248 -5.61 -13.04 -51.19
CA ASN A 248 -6.32 -12.01 -50.41
C ASN A 248 -5.71 -10.63 -50.68
N THR A 249 -6.48 -9.56 -50.47
CA THR A 249 -6.05 -8.21 -50.85
C THR A 249 -6.46 -7.16 -49.83
N THR A 250 -5.49 -6.38 -49.36
CA THR A 250 -5.70 -5.24 -48.46
C THR A 250 -5.40 -3.94 -49.18
N LYS A 251 -6.03 -2.84 -48.76
CA LYS A 251 -5.83 -1.51 -49.31
C LYS A 251 -5.52 -0.48 -48.23
N SER A 252 -4.57 0.41 -48.50
CA SER A 252 -4.23 1.52 -47.60
C SER A 252 -5.39 2.52 -47.47
N ASN A 253 -5.25 3.44 -46.51
CA ASN A 253 -5.94 4.73 -46.58
C ASN A 253 -5.58 5.47 -47.90
N PRO A 254 -6.47 6.33 -48.42
CA PRO A 254 -6.10 7.30 -49.44
C PRO A 254 -5.16 8.37 -48.87
N PHE A 255 -4.18 8.80 -49.67
CA PHE A 255 -3.24 9.87 -49.34
C PHE A 255 -2.89 10.71 -50.57
N TYR A 256 -2.30 11.88 -50.35
CA TYR A 256 -1.70 12.74 -51.38
C TYR A 256 -0.18 12.76 -51.24
N MET A 257 0.54 12.65 -52.35
CA MET A 257 1.95 13.04 -52.43
C MET A 257 2.02 14.51 -52.87
N VAL A 258 2.70 15.37 -52.11
CA VAL A 258 2.81 16.82 -52.37
C VAL A 258 4.26 17.19 -52.61
N ALA A 259 4.54 17.81 -53.75
CA ALA A 259 5.87 18.27 -54.13
C ALA A 259 6.22 19.63 -53.50
N TYR A 260 7.46 19.80 -53.03
CA TYR A 260 8.00 21.09 -52.58
C TYR A 260 9.51 21.22 -52.89
N THR A 261 10.11 22.38 -52.62
CA THR A 261 11.58 22.59 -52.63
C THR A 261 11.97 23.61 -51.56
N VAL A 262 13.27 23.78 -51.29
CA VAL A 262 13.80 24.92 -50.54
C VAL A 262 14.64 25.79 -51.47
N LYS A 263 14.64 27.11 -51.29
CA LYS A 263 15.44 28.08 -52.06
C LYS A 263 15.88 29.28 -51.18
N PRO A 264 16.88 30.08 -51.59
CA PRO A 264 17.19 31.34 -50.91
C PRO A 264 16.04 32.36 -50.96
N VAL A 265 15.95 33.21 -49.93
CA VAL A 265 14.97 34.30 -49.80
C VAL A 265 15.30 35.47 -50.73
N ASP A 266 16.54 35.95 -50.72
CA ASP A 266 17.02 37.04 -51.56
C ASP A 266 18.50 36.86 -51.96
N ASP A 267 19.03 37.86 -52.68
CA ASP A 267 20.39 37.95 -53.21
C ASP A 267 21.34 38.82 -52.37
N LYS A 268 20.93 39.24 -51.16
CA LYS A 268 21.72 40.16 -50.33
C LYS A 268 22.70 39.44 -49.38
N PRO A 269 23.92 39.97 -49.20
CA PRO A 269 24.89 39.41 -48.26
C PRO A 269 24.46 39.60 -46.80
N LEU A 270 24.80 38.61 -45.98
CA LEU A 270 24.83 38.70 -44.52
C LEU A 270 26.08 39.50 -44.09
N ALA A 271 25.94 40.48 -43.20
CA ALA A 271 27.01 41.39 -42.80
C ALA A 271 27.50 41.08 -41.38
N VAL A 272 28.81 41.08 -41.15
CA VAL A 272 29.39 40.82 -39.83
C VAL A 272 30.54 41.77 -39.48
N SER A 273 30.76 42.07 -38.20
CA SER A 273 31.95 42.82 -37.75
C SER A 273 33.22 41.95 -37.77
N ASN A 274 33.05 40.63 -37.69
CA ASN A 274 34.11 39.63 -37.72
C ASN A 274 33.49 38.25 -37.99
N SER A 275 34.27 37.27 -38.46
CA SER A 275 33.72 35.95 -38.83
C SER A 275 33.09 35.15 -37.68
N SER A 276 33.37 35.44 -36.41
CA SER A 276 32.75 34.72 -35.28
C SER A 276 31.29 35.11 -35.02
N GLU A 277 30.77 36.17 -35.64
CA GLU A 277 29.33 36.48 -35.66
C GLU A 277 28.53 35.58 -36.62
N LEU A 278 29.19 34.80 -37.49
CA LEU A 278 28.52 33.94 -38.47
C LEU A 278 27.97 32.69 -37.79
N THR A 279 26.66 32.45 -37.91
CA THR A 279 25.98 31.29 -37.30
C THR A 279 25.21 30.48 -38.33
N GLU A 280 25.08 29.17 -38.11
CA GLU A 280 24.28 28.29 -38.99
C GLU A 280 22.84 28.78 -39.12
N GLN A 281 22.23 29.25 -38.01
CA GLN A 281 20.85 29.74 -38.02
C GLN A 281 20.69 30.96 -38.94
N ALA A 282 21.55 31.97 -38.87
CA ALA A 282 21.49 33.13 -39.75
C ALA A 282 21.70 32.78 -41.25
N ILE A 283 22.39 31.68 -41.54
CA ILE A 283 22.56 31.13 -42.89
C ILE A 283 21.30 30.35 -43.32
N PHE A 284 20.65 29.62 -42.41
CA PHE A 284 19.41 28.87 -42.70
C PHE A 284 18.17 29.76 -42.75
N ASP A 285 18.11 30.86 -42.01
CA ASP A 285 17.03 31.86 -42.06
C ASP A 285 16.96 32.58 -43.42
N LYS A 286 18.06 32.56 -44.18
CA LYS A 286 18.10 32.98 -45.59
C LYS A 286 17.48 31.96 -46.56
N LEU A 287 16.94 30.83 -46.08
CA LEU A 287 16.23 29.82 -46.89
C LEU A 287 14.72 29.82 -46.61
N VAL A 288 13.92 29.52 -47.64
CA VAL A 288 12.46 29.42 -47.57
C VAL A 288 11.94 28.18 -48.28
N VAL A 289 10.94 27.53 -47.67
CA VAL A 289 10.17 26.43 -48.28
C VAL A 289 9.28 26.99 -49.40
N ASP A 290 9.53 26.55 -50.62
CA ASP A 290 8.74 26.90 -51.80
C ASP A 290 7.73 25.79 -52.14
N LYS A 291 6.48 26.23 -52.36
CA LYS A 291 5.30 25.45 -52.77
C LYS A 291 4.43 26.25 -53.76
N SER A 292 5.01 27.24 -54.45
CA SER A 292 4.27 28.29 -55.19
C SER A 292 3.85 27.90 -56.62
N ALA A 293 4.32 26.78 -57.15
CA ALA A 293 4.04 26.32 -58.50
C ALA A 293 2.75 25.46 -58.57
N LYS A 294 1.68 26.12 -59.04
CA LYS A 294 0.35 25.59 -59.43
C LYS A 294 -0.65 25.35 -58.29
N LYS A 295 -1.94 25.37 -58.67
CA LYS A 295 -3.11 25.53 -57.78
C LYS A 295 -3.73 24.21 -57.29
N THR A 296 -2.99 23.10 -57.26
CA THR A 296 -3.60 21.78 -56.96
C THR A 296 -3.56 21.42 -55.48
N SER A 297 -2.44 21.64 -54.79
CA SER A 297 -2.40 21.57 -53.33
C SER A 297 -3.15 22.74 -52.70
N ASN A 298 -3.69 22.54 -51.51
CA ASN A 298 -4.26 23.62 -50.72
C ASN A 298 -3.14 24.59 -50.28
N SER A 299 -3.29 25.89 -50.60
CA SER A 299 -2.30 26.92 -50.29
C SER A 299 -2.06 27.11 -48.79
N ALA A 300 -3.01 26.72 -47.93
CA ALA A 300 -2.87 26.76 -46.48
C ALA A 300 -1.87 25.74 -45.91
N LEU A 301 -1.55 24.65 -46.63
CA LEU A 301 -0.70 23.56 -46.13
C LEU A 301 0.67 24.06 -45.66
N VAL A 302 1.00 23.83 -44.39
CA VAL A 302 2.34 24.05 -43.85
C VAL A 302 3.12 22.74 -43.89
N ILE A 303 4.32 22.81 -44.46
CA ILE A 303 5.30 21.74 -44.42
C ILE A 303 6.15 21.98 -43.18
N ASP A 304 5.80 21.28 -42.11
CA ASP A 304 6.48 21.37 -40.82
C ASP A 304 7.96 21.02 -40.96
N SER A 305 8.84 21.75 -40.26
CA SER A 305 10.29 21.59 -40.37
C SER A 305 10.78 20.20 -39.94
N SER A 306 10.01 19.43 -39.15
CA SER A 306 10.30 18.02 -38.88
C SER A 306 10.34 17.13 -40.15
N ASN A 307 9.91 17.61 -41.31
CA ASN A 307 9.99 16.89 -42.57
C ASN A 307 11.32 17.10 -43.32
N TYR A 308 12.21 17.99 -42.88
CA TYR A 308 13.52 18.21 -43.51
C TYR A 308 14.59 18.73 -42.53
N LYS A 309 15.86 18.67 -42.93
CA LYS A 309 16.99 19.16 -42.14
C LYS A 309 17.99 19.91 -43.01
N HIS A 310 18.46 21.07 -42.55
CA HIS A 310 19.58 21.80 -43.13
C HIS A 310 20.92 21.41 -42.49
N SER A 311 22.02 21.57 -43.22
CA SER A 311 23.39 21.50 -42.71
C SER A 311 24.36 22.27 -43.62
N ILE A 312 25.39 22.90 -43.08
CA ILE A 312 26.45 23.54 -43.89
C ILE A 312 27.25 22.48 -44.68
N ALA A 313 27.66 22.82 -45.91
CA ALA A 313 28.33 21.91 -46.83
C ALA A 313 29.62 22.48 -47.49
N GLY A 314 29.96 23.75 -47.23
CA GLY A 314 31.17 24.38 -47.78
C GLY A 314 31.04 25.88 -47.99
N TYR A 315 32.07 26.49 -48.59
CA TYR A 315 32.04 27.88 -49.04
C TYR A 315 32.85 28.08 -50.33
N ARG A 316 32.78 29.29 -50.90
CA ARG A 316 33.70 29.82 -51.92
C ARG A 316 33.86 31.33 -51.76
N THR A 317 35.06 31.87 -51.97
CA THR A 317 35.30 33.32 -51.95
C THR A 317 34.74 34.03 -53.18
N VAL A 318 34.41 35.31 -53.03
CA VAL A 318 33.96 36.20 -54.10
C VAL A 318 34.95 37.36 -54.20
N ASN A 319 35.67 37.43 -55.32
CA ASN A 319 36.66 38.48 -55.56
C ASN A 319 35.98 39.83 -55.84
N SER A 320 36.70 40.94 -55.70
CA SER A 320 36.17 42.32 -55.92
C SER A 320 35.56 42.56 -57.31
N ASN A 321 35.89 41.71 -58.30
CA ASN A 321 35.33 41.73 -59.66
C ASN A 321 34.10 40.81 -59.85
N GLY A 322 33.59 40.17 -58.80
CA GLY A 322 32.44 39.27 -58.83
C GLY A 322 32.74 37.82 -59.26
N THR A 323 33.99 37.47 -59.59
CA THR A 323 34.38 36.07 -59.86
C THR A 323 34.40 35.25 -58.57
N LYS A 324 34.09 33.95 -58.69
CA LYS A 324 33.95 33.03 -57.56
C LYS A 324 34.97 31.89 -57.67
N THR A 325 35.50 31.45 -56.54
CA THR A 325 36.46 30.32 -56.48
C THR A 325 35.77 28.95 -56.49
N GLU A 326 36.56 27.89 -56.59
CA GLU A 326 36.07 26.51 -56.43
C GLU A 326 35.55 26.25 -55.01
N ILE A 327 34.78 25.16 -54.85
CA ILE A 327 34.09 24.85 -53.58
C ILE A 327 35.09 24.30 -52.56
N VAL A 328 35.17 24.95 -51.40
CA VAL A 328 35.90 24.47 -50.23
C VAL A 328 34.91 23.74 -49.32
N GLU A 329 34.95 22.41 -49.32
CA GLU A 329 34.02 21.57 -48.55
C GLU A 329 34.38 21.55 -47.05
N LYS A 330 33.85 22.56 -46.34
CA LYS A 330 34.00 22.78 -44.90
C LYS A 330 32.64 23.00 -44.24
N THR A 331 32.38 22.26 -43.17
CA THR A 331 31.14 22.35 -42.37
C THR A 331 31.24 23.36 -41.22
N ASN A 332 32.45 23.59 -40.70
CA ASN A 332 32.68 24.42 -39.53
C ASN A 332 32.90 25.87 -39.95
N LEU A 333 32.07 26.80 -39.45
CA LEU A 333 32.16 28.23 -39.78
C LEU A 333 33.46 28.89 -39.28
N SER A 334 34.19 28.26 -38.37
CA SER A 334 35.56 28.64 -37.96
C SER A 334 36.59 28.56 -39.09
N ASP A 335 36.35 27.73 -40.09
CA ASP A 335 37.29 27.43 -41.17
C ASP A 335 37.05 28.35 -42.39
N PHE A 336 36.20 29.36 -42.24
CA PHE A 336 35.74 30.28 -43.28
C PHE A 336 36.54 31.60 -43.22
N PRO A 337 36.54 32.43 -44.28
CA PRO A 337 37.35 33.65 -44.31
C PRO A 337 37.03 34.62 -43.19
N THR A 338 38.07 35.13 -42.53
CA THR A 338 38.00 36.10 -41.43
C THR A 338 37.71 37.53 -41.87
N GLU A 339 37.86 37.81 -43.17
CA GLU A 339 37.72 39.11 -43.81
C GLU A 339 37.32 38.95 -45.29
N GLY A 340 36.89 40.03 -45.95
CA GLY A 340 36.47 40.03 -47.36
C GLY A 340 35.03 39.53 -47.61
N LYS A 341 34.82 38.86 -48.75
CA LYS A 341 33.49 38.44 -49.26
C LYS A 341 33.47 36.97 -49.71
N TYR A 342 32.39 36.25 -49.42
CA TYR A 342 32.24 34.83 -49.78
C TYR A 342 30.78 34.37 -49.87
N GLU A 343 30.57 33.13 -50.33
CA GLU A 343 29.28 32.42 -50.36
C GLU A 343 29.37 31.08 -49.65
N VAL A 344 28.36 30.75 -48.84
CA VAL A 344 28.20 29.50 -48.09
C VAL A 344 27.27 28.54 -48.83
N ARG A 345 27.60 27.24 -48.83
CA ARG A 345 26.79 26.15 -49.38
C ARG A 345 25.99 25.48 -48.27
N VAL A 346 24.68 25.30 -48.46
CA VAL A 346 23.80 24.57 -47.53
C VAL A 346 23.27 23.31 -48.21
N LYS A 347 23.31 22.16 -47.54
CA LYS A 347 22.59 20.93 -47.89
C LYS A 347 21.25 20.90 -47.17
N THR A 348 20.21 20.41 -47.83
CA THR A 348 18.90 20.12 -47.22
C THR A 348 18.44 18.72 -47.58
N THR A 349 18.07 17.91 -46.60
CA THR A 349 17.58 16.52 -46.79
C THR A 349 16.20 16.34 -46.17
N ASN A 350 15.28 15.64 -46.83
CA ASN A 350 13.93 15.36 -46.31
C ASN A 350 13.81 13.99 -45.62
N VAL A 351 12.76 13.78 -44.81
CA VAL A 351 12.53 12.54 -44.03
C VAL A 351 12.32 11.27 -44.86
N TYR A 352 12.15 11.39 -46.18
CA TYR A 352 12.07 10.26 -47.10
C TYR A 352 13.39 10.04 -47.87
N GLY A 353 14.46 10.77 -47.52
CA GLY A 353 15.81 10.56 -48.01
C GLY A 353 16.15 11.27 -49.33
N GLN A 354 15.46 12.36 -49.68
CA GLN A 354 15.84 13.17 -50.85
C GLN A 354 16.71 14.37 -50.43
N THR A 355 17.71 14.74 -51.25
CA THR A 355 18.70 15.79 -50.95
C THR A 355 18.76 16.90 -52.02
N ILE A 356 18.89 18.16 -51.58
CA ILE A 356 19.06 19.38 -52.39
C ILE A 356 20.09 20.35 -51.76
N TYR A 357 20.58 21.34 -52.52
CA TYR A 357 21.63 22.29 -52.11
C TYR A 357 21.31 23.75 -52.50
N ASN A 358 21.80 24.71 -51.70
CA ASN A 358 21.60 26.16 -51.85
C ASN A 358 22.90 26.97 -51.59
N TRP A 359 22.92 28.26 -51.96
CA TRP A 359 24.08 29.18 -51.83
C TRP A 359 23.69 30.54 -51.21
N ILE A 360 24.44 31.03 -50.20
CA ILE A 360 24.14 32.25 -49.40
C ILE A 360 25.37 33.19 -49.28
N PRO A 361 25.32 34.50 -49.63
CA PRO A 361 26.47 35.43 -49.60
C PRO A 361 26.75 36.12 -48.23
N VAL A 362 28.00 36.56 -47.99
CA VAL A 362 28.52 37.15 -46.72
C VAL A 362 29.58 38.27 -46.96
N ASN A 363 29.60 39.33 -46.12
CA ASN A 363 30.56 40.46 -46.07
C ASN A 363 31.11 40.72 -44.63
N VAL A 364 32.36 41.20 -44.48
CA VAL A 364 33.02 41.55 -43.19
C VAL A 364 33.58 43.00 -43.16
N TYR A 365 33.68 43.67 -41.98
CA TYR A 365 34.14 45.08 -41.81
C TYR A 365 35.16 45.26 -40.65
N LYS A 366 36.21 46.12 -40.75
CA LYS A 366 37.35 46.14 -39.78
C LYS A 366 38.12 47.49 -39.65
N MET A 367 38.71 47.77 -38.48
CA MET A 367 39.52 48.97 -38.17
C MET A 367 41.03 48.85 -38.48
N GLY A 368 41.74 49.98 -38.59
CA GLY A 368 43.21 50.06 -38.73
C GLY A 368 43.99 50.24 -37.42
N THR A 369 45.30 49.93 -37.41
CA THR A 369 46.14 49.76 -36.19
C THR A 369 47.56 50.32 -36.36
N GLU A 370 48.22 50.67 -35.25
CA GLU A 370 49.54 51.33 -35.20
C GLU A 370 50.78 50.41 -35.32
N ASP A 371 51.97 50.98 -35.58
CA ASP A 371 53.23 50.21 -35.70
C ASP A 371 53.72 49.66 -34.34
N ILE A 372 53.89 48.34 -34.29
CA ILE A 372 54.47 47.54 -33.20
C ILE A 372 55.88 48.03 -32.75
N LYS A 373 56.57 48.86 -33.53
CA LYS A 373 57.81 49.54 -33.13
C LYS A 373 57.59 50.80 -32.27
N GLU A 374 56.48 51.51 -32.46
CA GLU A 374 56.17 52.75 -31.73
C GLU A 374 55.76 52.40 -30.28
N ILE A 375 54.82 51.46 -30.16
CA ILE A 375 54.27 50.92 -28.90
C ILE A 375 55.38 50.41 -27.97
N ARG A 376 56.40 49.73 -28.54
CA ARG A 376 57.49 49.10 -27.77
C ARG A 376 58.43 50.02 -27.01
N LYS A 377 58.37 51.33 -27.26
CA LYS A 377 59.09 52.34 -26.46
C LYS A 377 58.58 52.41 -25.02
N TYR A 378 57.31 52.04 -24.78
CA TYR A 378 56.61 52.24 -23.51
C TYR A 378 56.13 50.93 -22.87
N THR A 379 55.80 49.90 -23.66
CA THR A 379 55.27 48.61 -23.19
C THR A 379 55.66 47.47 -24.13
N ASP A 380 55.78 46.24 -23.63
CA ASP A 380 56.00 45.03 -24.42
C ASP A 380 54.73 44.46 -25.08
N TYR A 381 53.58 45.13 -24.89
CA TYR A 381 52.25 44.73 -25.37
C TYR A 381 52.15 44.60 -26.91
N GLN A 382 51.51 43.52 -27.38
CA GLN A 382 51.41 43.16 -28.81
C GLN A 382 49.98 43.08 -29.37
N ALA A 383 48.95 43.31 -28.56
CA ALA A 383 47.57 43.33 -29.07
C ALA A 383 47.30 44.66 -29.83
N PRO A 384 46.25 44.76 -30.67
CA PRO A 384 46.06 45.89 -31.57
C PRO A 384 45.78 47.20 -30.82
N ILE A 385 46.85 47.99 -30.64
CA ILE A 385 46.79 49.40 -30.28
C ILE A 385 46.51 50.20 -31.56
N HIS A 386 45.74 51.27 -31.40
CA HIS A 386 45.32 52.16 -32.45
C HIS A 386 45.80 53.61 -32.20
N ASP A 387 46.20 53.98 -30.97
CA ASP A 387 46.90 55.25 -30.66
C ASP A 387 47.62 55.28 -29.28
N ILE A 388 48.36 56.36 -28.95
CA ILE A 388 49.15 56.51 -27.70
C ILE A 388 49.07 57.95 -27.12
N MET A 389 48.91 58.09 -25.79
CA MET A 389 48.74 59.39 -25.09
C MET A 389 49.49 59.45 -23.74
N LYS A 390 49.75 60.64 -23.19
CA LYS A 390 50.48 60.85 -21.91
C LYS A 390 49.64 61.55 -20.84
N ILE A 391 49.69 61.07 -19.60
CA ILE A 391 48.89 61.63 -18.49
C ILE A 391 49.57 62.92 -17.96
N GLY A 392 48.76 63.92 -17.60
CA GLY A 392 49.25 65.15 -16.97
C GLY A 392 49.90 66.15 -17.93
N GLN A 393 49.93 65.87 -19.24
CA GLN A 393 50.41 66.77 -20.30
C GLN A 393 49.23 67.34 -21.10
N THR A 394 49.46 68.47 -21.78
CA THR A 394 48.42 69.26 -22.46
C THR A 394 48.47 69.09 -23.98
N GLY A 395 47.36 68.68 -24.61
CA GLY A 395 47.13 68.86 -26.05
C GLY A 395 47.62 67.79 -27.03
N GLU A 396 47.58 66.50 -26.67
CA GLU A 396 47.81 65.38 -27.60
C GLU A 396 46.48 64.88 -28.21
N GLU A 397 46.43 64.51 -29.50
CA GLU A 397 45.23 64.04 -30.22
C GLU A 397 45.51 62.71 -30.97
N ALA A 398 44.46 61.92 -31.24
CA ALA A 398 44.51 60.54 -31.78
C ALA A 398 43.58 60.34 -33.01
N VAL A 399 43.86 59.37 -33.90
CA VAL A 399 43.28 59.28 -35.27
C VAL A 399 42.56 57.95 -35.57
N VAL A 400 41.30 58.00 -36.04
CA VAL A 400 40.44 56.81 -36.26
C VAL A 400 40.27 56.45 -37.74
N THR A 401 40.68 55.22 -38.13
CA THR A 401 40.82 54.76 -39.52
C THR A 401 40.18 53.37 -39.75
N LEU A 402 39.55 53.17 -40.92
CA LEU A 402 38.86 51.95 -41.34
C LEU A 402 39.57 51.30 -42.56
N LYS A 403 39.58 49.96 -42.65
CA LYS A 403 40.20 49.18 -43.75
C LYS A 403 39.14 48.44 -44.60
N ASP A 404 39.55 47.99 -45.79
CA ASP A 404 38.79 47.15 -46.73
C ASP A 404 37.38 47.66 -47.09
N ILE A 405 37.22 48.99 -47.18
CA ILE A 405 35.91 49.67 -47.17
C ILE A 405 34.96 49.14 -48.27
N PRO A 406 33.86 48.44 -47.91
CA PRO A 406 32.94 47.87 -48.89
C PRO A 406 32.14 48.92 -49.67
N SER A 407 31.73 48.56 -50.89
CA SER A 407 30.93 49.40 -51.81
C SER A 407 29.54 49.80 -51.29
N ASP A 408 29.06 49.13 -50.23
CA ASP A 408 27.82 49.36 -49.51
C ASP A 408 28.03 50.13 -48.17
N PHE A 409 29.25 50.61 -47.89
CA PHE A 409 29.56 51.40 -46.70
C PHE A 409 29.01 52.83 -46.76
N SER A 410 28.57 53.36 -45.61
CA SER A 410 28.09 54.74 -45.47
C SER A 410 28.52 55.38 -44.14
N ILE A 411 29.36 56.42 -44.19
CA ILE A 411 29.81 57.15 -43.00
C ILE A 411 28.67 57.81 -42.21
N ALA A 412 27.53 58.08 -42.83
CA ALA A 412 26.33 58.56 -42.12
C ALA A 412 25.86 57.54 -41.05
N ASN A 413 26.00 56.25 -41.35
CA ASN A 413 25.60 55.14 -40.47
C ASN A 413 26.68 54.78 -39.43
N PHE A 414 27.91 55.31 -39.56
CA PHE A 414 29.02 55.06 -38.64
C PHE A 414 29.07 56.10 -37.51
N ASN A 415 28.95 55.70 -36.25
CA ASN A 415 28.91 56.62 -35.10
C ASN A 415 29.60 56.00 -33.87
N LEU A 416 30.14 56.83 -32.96
CA LEU A 416 30.62 56.36 -31.66
C LEU A 416 29.46 55.70 -30.89
N LYS A 417 29.72 54.58 -30.20
CA LYS A 417 28.68 53.87 -29.43
C LYS A 417 28.18 54.73 -28.26
N ASP A 418 26.87 54.64 -27.98
CA ASP A 418 26.26 55.29 -26.81
C ASP A 418 27.01 54.94 -25.51
N GLY A 419 27.16 55.93 -24.62
CA GLY A 419 27.96 55.84 -23.40
C GLY A 419 29.47 56.02 -23.59
N MET A 420 30.06 55.71 -24.76
CA MET A 420 31.51 55.88 -24.96
C MET A 420 31.95 57.36 -24.95
N ALA A 421 31.04 58.29 -25.26
CA ALA A 421 31.26 59.72 -25.10
C ALA A 421 31.42 60.14 -23.62
N GLU A 422 30.84 59.38 -22.68
CA GLU A 422 31.00 59.56 -21.24
C GLU A 422 32.27 58.87 -20.74
N GLU A 423 32.65 57.71 -21.28
CA GLU A 423 33.94 57.06 -21.00
C GLU A 423 35.15 57.89 -21.48
N LEU A 424 35.01 58.56 -22.62
CA LEU A 424 35.94 59.61 -23.03
C LEU A 424 35.94 60.76 -22.01
N ALA A 425 34.76 61.25 -21.61
CA ALA A 425 34.64 62.35 -20.64
C ALA A 425 35.26 62.04 -19.26
N LYS A 426 35.18 60.79 -18.76
CA LYS A 426 35.86 60.36 -17.52
C LYS A 426 37.37 60.58 -17.54
N ARG A 427 38.00 60.54 -18.71
CA ARG A 427 39.44 60.76 -18.95
C ARG A 427 39.75 62.18 -19.42
N ASN A 428 38.75 63.07 -19.34
CA ASN A 428 38.75 64.41 -19.90
C ASN A 428 38.95 64.45 -21.42
N LEU A 429 38.40 63.48 -22.18
CA LEU A 429 38.51 63.36 -23.65
C LEU A 429 37.15 63.51 -24.38
N GLU A 430 37.18 63.74 -25.70
CA GLU A 430 36.04 63.74 -26.63
C GLU A 430 36.40 63.10 -27.99
N PHE A 431 35.39 62.71 -28.78
CA PHE A 431 35.54 62.23 -30.17
C PHE A 431 34.90 63.22 -31.15
N VAL A 432 35.56 63.45 -32.28
CA VAL A 432 35.13 64.35 -33.37
C VAL A 432 35.07 63.56 -34.68
N LYS A 433 33.88 63.45 -35.26
CA LYS A 433 33.60 62.68 -36.49
C LYS A 433 33.85 63.52 -37.76
N ASN A 434 34.33 62.90 -38.83
CA ASN A 434 34.41 63.51 -40.16
C ASN A 434 33.06 63.47 -40.92
N ASP A 435 32.75 64.48 -41.72
CA ASP A 435 31.55 64.53 -42.58
C ASP A 435 31.60 63.53 -43.76
N VAL A 436 32.80 63.22 -44.24
CA VAL A 436 33.09 62.26 -45.32
C VAL A 436 34.26 61.37 -44.93
N VAL A 437 34.35 60.16 -45.50
CA VAL A 437 35.56 59.34 -45.37
C VAL A 437 36.68 60.06 -46.11
N VAL A 438 37.81 60.27 -45.45
CA VAL A 438 39.03 60.76 -46.10
C VAL A 438 39.84 59.54 -46.51
N GLU A 439 39.81 59.17 -47.80
CA GLU A 439 40.59 58.03 -48.32
C GLU A 439 42.09 58.27 -48.10
N THR A 440 42.81 57.24 -47.65
CA THR A 440 44.24 57.31 -47.28
C THR A 440 45.14 56.32 -48.03
N ASP A 441 44.59 55.55 -48.98
CA ASP A 441 45.36 54.63 -49.83
C ASP A 441 46.47 55.38 -50.61
N THR A 442 47.72 54.98 -50.35
CA THR A 442 48.93 55.39 -51.09
C THR A 442 49.67 54.21 -51.73
N ASP A 443 49.15 53.00 -51.58
CA ASP A 443 49.93 51.76 -51.64
C ASP A 443 49.43 50.84 -52.77
N GLY A 444 48.15 50.94 -53.16
CA GLY A 444 47.65 50.43 -54.45
C GLY A 444 47.56 48.91 -54.57
N ASP A 445 47.21 48.21 -53.49
CA ASP A 445 47.01 46.76 -53.42
C ASP A 445 45.53 46.32 -53.63
N ASP A 446 44.72 47.21 -54.21
CA ASP A 446 43.25 47.13 -54.36
C ASP A 446 42.45 47.17 -53.03
N ALA A 447 43.08 47.35 -51.85
CA ALA A 447 42.40 47.52 -50.57
C ALA A 447 42.18 49.01 -50.23
N LYS A 448 40.93 49.41 -49.94
CA LYS A 448 40.58 50.81 -49.63
C LYS A 448 40.65 51.11 -48.13
N GLU A 449 41.47 52.09 -47.75
CA GLU A 449 41.53 52.66 -46.39
C GLU A 449 41.01 54.10 -46.32
N GLY A 450 40.54 54.52 -45.14
CA GLY A 450 40.22 55.93 -44.89
C GLY A 450 39.86 56.32 -43.46
N ILE A 451 40.07 57.60 -43.14
CA ILE A 451 39.89 58.22 -41.81
C ILE A 451 38.44 58.66 -41.60
N VAL A 452 37.89 58.37 -40.41
CA VAL A 452 36.51 58.64 -40.01
C VAL A 452 36.35 59.60 -38.82
N GLY A 453 37.43 59.93 -38.10
CA GLY A 453 37.41 60.95 -37.03
C GLY A 453 38.65 60.96 -36.13
N TYR A 454 38.59 61.69 -35.01
CA TYR A 454 39.69 61.95 -34.09
C TYR A 454 39.25 61.90 -32.61
N ILE A 455 40.17 61.56 -31.68
CA ILE A 455 39.95 61.55 -30.23
C ILE A 455 40.92 62.53 -29.54
N ARG A 456 40.48 63.37 -28.59
CA ARG A 456 41.30 64.43 -27.98
C ARG A 456 40.86 64.91 -26.58
N PRO A 457 41.72 65.58 -25.79
CA PRO A 457 41.35 66.24 -24.54
C PRO A 457 40.33 67.39 -24.67
N LYS A 458 39.44 67.52 -23.67
CA LYS A 458 38.45 68.59 -23.57
C LYS A 458 39.05 69.89 -23.03
N THR A 459 38.58 71.00 -23.58
CA THR A 459 38.94 72.36 -23.15
C THR A 459 37.94 72.91 -22.14
N GLY A 460 38.42 73.33 -20.96
CA GLY A 460 37.61 73.92 -19.88
C GLY A 460 37.73 73.19 -18.54
N GLY A 461 37.57 73.92 -17.43
CA GLY A 461 37.59 73.37 -16.07
C GLY A 461 38.97 73.28 -15.41
N VAL A 462 39.03 72.66 -14.22
CA VAL A 462 40.24 72.58 -13.36
C VAL A 462 41.38 71.80 -14.05
N ASN A 463 41.04 70.85 -14.92
CA ASN A 463 41.96 69.98 -15.65
C ASN A 463 42.04 70.33 -17.15
N SER A 464 41.65 71.55 -17.54
CA SER A 464 41.45 71.98 -18.93
C SER A 464 42.60 71.61 -19.88
N GLY A 465 42.30 70.88 -20.96
CA GLY A 465 43.25 70.53 -22.03
C GLY A 465 44.26 69.43 -21.66
N VAL A 466 44.23 68.92 -20.43
CA VAL A 466 45.11 67.86 -19.94
C VAL A 466 44.37 66.52 -19.96
N ALA A 467 45.02 65.47 -20.45
CA ALA A 467 44.56 64.10 -20.24
C ALA A 467 44.73 63.75 -18.74
N THR A 468 43.63 63.61 -18.01
CA THR A 468 43.63 63.31 -16.58
C THR A 468 42.88 62.03 -16.29
N TYR A 469 43.41 61.25 -15.34
CA TYR A 469 42.98 59.90 -14.98
C TYR A 469 43.24 58.85 -16.08
N THR A 470 44.17 57.96 -15.79
CA THR A 470 44.19 56.55 -16.20
C THR A 470 45.23 55.83 -15.34
N GLY A 471 45.12 54.50 -15.20
CA GLY A 471 46.27 53.69 -14.82
C GLY A 471 47.21 53.51 -16.02
N SER A 472 48.30 52.78 -15.84
CA SER A 472 49.25 52.39 -16.91
C SER A 472 48.69 51.31 -17.86
N SER A 473 47.40 51.37 -18.18
CA SER A 473 46.63 50.37 -18.91
C SER A 473 45.96 50.92 -20.17
N ASN A 474 45.91 50.08 -21.20
CA ASN A 474 45.25 50.39 -22.47
C ASN A 474 43.72 50.47 -22.31
N LEU A 475 43.05 51.29 -23.10
CA LEU A 475 41.59 51.37 -23.14
C LEU A 475 41.03 51.26 -24.56
N THR A 476 40.03 50.38 -24.72
CA THR A 476 39.25 50.22 -25.95
C THR A 476 37.95 51.04 -25.90
N TYR A 477 37.72 51.82 -26.96
CA TYR A 477 36.49 52.55 -27.28
C TYR A 477 35.71 51.80 -28.37
N LYS A 478 34.39 51.92 -28.36
CA LYS A 478 33.51 51.23 -29.32
C LYS A 478 32.80 52.19 -30.27
N PHE A 479 32.75 51.82 -31.53
CA PHE A 479 31.97 52.44 -32.59
C PHE A 479 30.85 51.52 -33.05
N THR A 480 29.88 52.06 -33.77
CA THR A 480 28.71 51.36 -34.31
C THR A 480 28.54 51.66 -35.80
N TYR A 481 28.13 50.68 -36.59
CA TYR A 481 27.81 50.83 -38.00
C TYR A 481 26.53 50.07 -38.37
N LYS A 482 25.62 50.68 -39.15
CA LYS A 482 24.33 50.06 -39.54
C LYS A 482 24.35 49.58 -41.00
N ALA A 483 24.39 48.26 -41.20
CA ALA A 483 24.30 47.56 -42.48
C ALA A 483 22.87 47.05 -42.75
N VAL A 484 22.50 46.69 -43.99
CA VAL A 484 21.12 46.33 -44.37
C VAL A 484 21.05 45.01 -45.15
N GLU A 485 20.47 43.98 -44.55
CA GLU A 485 20.69 42.58 -44.95
C GLU A 485 19.55 41.93 -45.75
N THR A 486 18.31 42.43 -45.66
CA THR A 486 17.11 41.79 -46.24
C THR A 486 16.39 42.65 -47.28
N LYS A 487 15.59 42.03 -48.17
CA LYS A 487 14.89 42.69 -49.28
C LYS A 487 13.38 42.94 -49.04
N ASP A 488 12.83 42.56 -47.89
CA ASP A 488 11.40 42.74 -47.64
C ASP A 488 11.03 44.22 -47.45
N VAL A 489 9.90 44.63 -48.03
CA VAL A 489 9.56 46.03 -48.33
C VAL A 489 8.64 46.65 -47.27
N ALA A 490 8.52 46.00 -46.10
CA ALA A 490 7.57 46.35 -45.04
C ALA A 490 8.20 47.00 -43.79
N ASN A 491 9.49 46.77 -43.50
CA ASN A 491 10.14 47.23 -42.26
C ASN A 491 11.49 47.94 -42.53
N VAL A 492 11.59 49.21 -42.13
CA VAL A 492 12.86 49.98 -42.11
C VAL A 492 13.68 49.70 -40.83
N ALA A 493 13.36 48.62 -40.11
CA ALA A 493 13.96 48.26 -38.82
C ALA A 493 15.13 47.26 -38.94
N GLU A 494 15.24 46.53 -40.05
CA GLU A 494 16.19 45.42 -40.26
C GLU A 494 17.57 45.88 -40.72
N ALA A 495 18.10 46.92 -40.06
CA ALA A 495 19.47 47.37 -40.23
C ALA A 495 20.36 46.81 -39.11
N LYS A 496 21.08 45.71 -39.38
CA LYS A 496 22.00 45.10 -38.41
C LYS A 496 23.05 46.12 -37.98
N THR A 497 23.17 46.34 -36.67
CA THR A 497 24.18 47.21 -36.08
C THR A 497 25.41 46.37 -35.73
N LEU A 498 26.53 46.64 -36.39
CA LEU A 498 27.84 46.08 -36.09
C LEU A 498 28.55 46.97 -35.06
N GLU A 499 29.34 46.38 -34.16
CA GLU A 499 30.24 47.12 -33.27
C GLU A 499 31.70 46.96 -33.73
N LEU A 500 32.50 48.02 -33.58
CA LEU A 500 33.90 48.08 -34.02
C LEU A 500 34.76 48.71 -32.92
N ASP A 501 35.88 48.06 -32.59
CA ASP A 501 36.70 48.37 -31.41
C ASP A 501 37.99 49.12 -31.80
N TYR A 502 38.45 50.03 -30.93
CA TYR A 502 39.59 50.93 -31.18
C TYR A 502 40.32 51.28 -29.86
N THR A 503 41.65 51.17 -29.76
CA THR A 503 42.37 51.11 -28.46
C THR A 503 43.53 52.11 -28.29
N ILE A 504 43.64 52.79 -27.13
CA ILE A 504 44.68 53.80 -26.80
C ILE A 504 45.49 53.44 -25.52
N LEU A 505 46.78 53.80 -25.44
CA LEU A 505 47.74 53.58 -24.33
C LEU A 505 48.06 54.87 -23.51
N PHE A 506 48.37 54.77 -22.18
CA PHE A 506 48.59 55.90 -21.23
C PHE A 506 49.75 55.69 -20.19
N ILE A 507 50.39 56.75 -19.64
CA ILE A 507 51.60 56.72 -18.71
C ILE A 507 51.73 57.90 -17.66
N ASP A 508 52.36 57.70 -16.45
CA ASP A 508 52.47 58.64 -15.27
C ASP A 508 53.88 58.71 -14.54
N THR A 509 54.15 59.59 -13.53
CA THR A 509 55.52 59.84 -12.94
C THR A 509 55.71 60.36 -11.45
N LYS A 510 55.00 59.93 -10.35
CA LYS A 510 55.17 60.53 -8.96
C LYS A 510 55.20 59.58 -7.68
N ALA A 511 54.77 59.97 -6.43
CA ALA A 511 55.14 59.30 -5.12
C ALA A 511 54.30 59.52 -3.78
N PRO A 512 54.36 58.63 -2.72
CA PRO A 512 53.38 58.49 -1.57
C PRO A 512 53.78 58.79 -0.06
N VAL A 513 52.85 58.69 0.95
CA VAL A 513 52.95 59.11 2.42
C VAL A 513 52.17 58.22 3.49
N MET A 514 52.38 58.28 4.86
CA MET A 514 51.87 57.35 5.96
C MET A 514 51.46 57.91 7.39
N THR A 515 50.68 57.18 8.25
CA THR A 515 50.30 57.45 9.70
C THR A 515 49.81 56.25 10.61
N PRO A 516 50.17 56.11 11.94
CA PRO A 516 49.80 54.94 12.84
C PRO A 516 49.04 55.20 14.20
N LYS A 517 48.75 54.13 14.99
CA LYS A 517 48.15 54.11 16.37
C LYS A 517 49.17 53.79 17.50
N SER A 518 48.73 53.82 18.78
CA SER A 518 49.58 53.63 19.98
C SER A 518 49.82 52.18 20.45
N GLU A 519 48.84 51.28 20.46
CA GLU A 519 49.03 49.86 20.80
C GLU A 519 47.91 48.96 20.25
N TYR A 520 48.27 47.75 19.84
CA TYR A 520 47.37 46.72 19.32
C TYR A 520 47.53 45.41 20.11
N THR A 521 46.47 44.86 20.69
CA THR A 521 46.45 43.59 21.45
C THR A 521 45.76 42.48 20.64
N ARG A 522 46.39 41.31 20.53
CA ARG A 522 45.95 40.16 19.69
C ARG A 522 46.13 38.82 20.42
N PHE A 523 45.75 37.70 19.81
CA PHE A 523 45.87 36.38 20.42
C PHE A 523 47.15 35.61 20.01
N VAL A 524 47.73 34.82 20.94
CA VAL A 524 48.87 33.93 20.71
C VAL A 524 48.48 32.75 19.82
N GLY A 525 49.35 32.34 18.89
CA GLY A 525 49.10 31.22 17.98
C GLY A 525 47.94 31.41 16.99
N GLU A 526 47.28 32.58 16.96
CA GLU A 526 46.13 32.87 16.10
C GLU A 526 46.44 33.94 15.05
N GLU A 527 45.65 33.98 13.98
CA GLU A 527 45.77 35.02 12.96
C GLU A 527 45.32 36.39 13.47
N TYR A 528 46.08 37.43 13.13
CA TYR A 528 45.80 38.81 13.49
C TYR A 528 45.92 39.78 12.31
N LYS A 529 45.28 40.95 12.42
CA LYS A 529 45.48 42.13 11.55
C LYS A 529 45.77 43.38 12.39
N VAL A 530 46.71 44.19 11.93
CA VAL A 530 47.04 45.56 12.37
C VAL A 530 47.05 46.43 11.11
N SER A 531 46.59 47.70 11.14
CA SER A 531 46.45 48.55 9.95
C SER A 531 46.80 50.04 10.19
N VAL A 532 47.35 50.72 9.16
CA VAL A 532 48.09 52.00 9.22
C VAL A 532 47.88 52.88 7.95
N PRO A 533 47.08 53.98 7.95
CA PRO A 533 46.74 54.80 6.75
C PRO A 533 47.88 55.56 5.99
N GLY A 534 47.65 55.96 4.72
CA GLY A 534 48.57 56.68 3.80
C GLY A 534 47.95 57.28 2.50
N THR A 535 48.72 57.98 1.61
CA THR A 535 48.23 58.75 0.42
C THR A 535 49.16 58.85 -0.83
N ASP A 536 48.65 59.10 -2.05
CA ASP A 536 49.38 59.32 -3.34
C ASP A 536 48.63 60.25 -4.37
N ASN A 537 49.24 60.63 -5.50
CA ASN A 537 48.60 61.41 -6.58
C ASN A 537 48.21 60.66 -7.87
N ALA A 538 48.74 59.47 -8.14
CA ALA A 538 48.16 58.62 -9.17
C ALA A 538 46.86 58.02 -8.63
N PHE A 539 46.00 57.52 -9.50
CA PHE A 539 44.95 56.61 -9.06
C PHE A 539 45.56 55.22 -8.93
N LEU A 540 46.17 54.96 -7.76
CA LEU A 540 46.68 53.65 -7.41
C LEU A 540 45.56 52.61 -7.52
N ASN A 541 45.85 51.51 -8.21
CA ASN A 541 44.88 50.48 -8.57
C ASN A 541 44.68 49.46 -7.42
N PRO A 542 43.77 48.47 -7.55
CA PRO A 542 43.51 47.48 -6.49
C PRO A 542 44.74 46.65 -6.08
N ASN A 543 45.82 46.64 -6.88
CA ASN A 543 47.03 45.84 -6.69
C ASN A 543 48.12 46.53 -5.85
N LYS A 544 47.72 47.47 -4.98
CA LYS A 544 48.37 47.67 -3.67
C LYS A 544 49.82 48.21 -3.68
N ILE A 545 50.04 49.42 -4.21
CA ILE A 545 51.31 50.19 -4.15
C ILE A 545 52.47 49.39 -4.72
N ASN A 546 52.83 49.68 -5.97
CA ASN A 546 53.36 48.64 -6.83
C ASN A 546 54.84 48.25 -6.54
N GLY A 547 55.51 48.94 -5.61
CA GLY A 547 56.89 48.71 -5.19
C GLY A 547 57.06 48.13 -3.77
N THR A 548 58.25 48.31 -3.16
CA THR A 548 58.66 47.51 -2.00
C THR A 548 58.09 47.96 -0.63
N LEU A 549 57.37 47.05 0.04
CA LEU A 549 56.87 47.18 1.42
C LEU A 549 57.73 46.36 2.41
N SER A 550 58.01 46.88 3.62
CA SER A 550 58.63 46.11 4.72
C SER A 550 58.29 46.64 6.12
N ILE A 551 58.31 45.80 7.17
CA ILE A 551 58.23 46.23 8.58
C ILE A 551 59.21 45.48 9.49
N LEU A 552 60.21 46.18 10.04
CA LEU A 552 61.37 45.61 10.73
C LEU A 552 61.64 46.29 12.08
N LYS A 553 62.22 45.56 13.02
CA LYS A 553 62.75 46.06 14.29
C LYS A 553 64.10 46.76 14.07
N ASP A 554 64.48 47.70 14.95
CA ASP A 554 65.78 48.39 14.85
C ASP A 554 66.95 47.38 14.84
N GLY A 555 67.74 47.40 13.77
CA GLY A 555 68.89 46.50 13.54
C GLY A 555 68.60 45.25 12.72
N GLU A 556 67.33 44.94 12.39
CA GLU A 556 67.00 43.86 11.46
C GLU A 556 67.24 44.28 9.99
N SER A 557 67.65 43.33 9.15
CA SER A 557 67.80 43.50 7.71
C SER A 557 67.73 42.14 6.99
N GLY A 558 67.50 42.14 5.68
CA GLY A 558 67.40 40.91 4.87
C GLY A 558 66.05 40.18 4.92
N SER A 559 65.07 40.74 5.64
CA SER A 559 63.67 40.30 5.66
C SER A 559 62.75 41.48 5.26
N LEU A 560 61.49 41.18 4.91
CA LEU A 560 60.42 42.18 4.80
C LEU A 560 59.60 42.31 6.09
N VAL A 561 59.74 41.40 7.06
CA VAL A 561 59.00 41.39 8.33
C VAL A 561 59.90 40.96 9.51
N SER A 562 59.68 41.54 10.69
CA SER A 562 60.33 41.10 11.95
C SER A 562 59.81 39.72 12.40
N SER A 563 60.69 38.90 12.98
CA SER A 563 60.33 37.59 13.54
C SER A 563 59.59 37.66 14.88
N ASP A 564 59.75 38.74 15.64
CA ASP A 564 59.11 38.90 16.96
C ASP A 564 57.58 39.09 16.86
N LEU A 565 57.08 39.38 15.65
CA LEU A 565 55.66 39.48 15.34
C LEU A 565 54.97 38.11 15.20
N GLY A 566 55.72 37.00 15.21
CA GLY A 566 55.19 35.64 15.12
C GLY A 566 55.51 34.93 13.81
N THR A 567 54.71 33.91 13.46
CA THR A 567 54.89 33.11 12.24
C THR A 567 53.92 33.56 11.15
N ASN A 568 54.20 33.21 9.90
CA ASN A 568 53.38 33.61 8.73
C ASN A 568 53.18 35.12 8.55
N THR A 569 53.95 35.95 9.27
CA THR A 569 53.85 37.42 9.23
C THR A 569 54.08 37.93 7.82
N LYS A 570 53.20 38.84 7.39
CA LYS A 570 53.10 39.44 6.07
C LYS A 570 52.79 40.91 6.23
N ILE A 571 53.29 41.68 5.27
CA ILE A 571 52.96 43.08 5.08
C ILE A 571 52.30 43.25 3.71
N THR A 572 51.19 43.98 3.66
CA THR A 572 50.47 44.32 2.42
C THR A 572 49.87 45.71 2.58
N SER A 573 49.71 46.49 1.52
CA SER A 573 48.83 47.67 1.57
C SER A 573 47.35 47.27 1.40
N GLU A 574 46.43 48.22 1.38
CA GLU A 574 45.06 48.15 0.83
C GLU A 574 44.57 49.57 0.55
N LEU A 575 43.69 49.80 -0.44
CA LEU A 575 43.22 51.16 -0.69
C LEU A 575 42.22 51.64 0.36
N ASP A 576 42.23 52.95 0.64
CA ASP A 576 41.23 53.63 1.46
C ASP A 576 40.21 54.28 0.51
N PRO A 577 38.93 53.86 0.53
CA PRO A 577 37.92 54.42 -0.36
C PRO A 577 37.62 55.90 -0.10
N THR A 578 38.02 56.49 1.04
CA THR A 578 37.86 57.93 1.27
C THR A 578 38.82 58.79 0.42
N GLY A 579 39.70 58.18 -0.37
CA GLY A 579 40.53 58.83 -1.40
C GLY A 579 40.00 58.70 -2.83
N ALA A 580 38.82 58.11 -3.00
CA ALA A 580 38.15 58.00 -4.29
C ALA A 580 37.45 59.31 -4.70
N THR A 581 37.22 59.48 -6.01
CA THR A 581 36.30 60.46 -6.57
C THR A 581 35.15 59.76 -7.30
N ALA A 582 34.07 60.48 -7.58
CA ALA A 582 32.74 59.89 -7.82
C ALA A 582 32.53 59.09 -9.13
N ASN A 583 33.54 58.97 -10.00
CA ASN A 583 33.48 58.18 -11.25
C ASN A 583 34.63 57.17 -11.30
N GLN A 584 34.40 55.97 -10.77
CA GLN A 584 35.27 54.80 -10.96
C GLN A 584 35.00 54.12 -12.32
N GLY A 585 35.90 53.21 -12.72
CA GLY A 585 35.58 52.12 -13.65
C GLY A 585 34.87 50.96 -12.94
N ASP A 586 34.48 49.92 -13.68
CA ASP A 586 33.77 48.74 -13.13
C ASP A 586 34.60 47.92 -12.13
N ASP A 587 35.92 48.11 -12.10
CA ASP A 587 36.85 47.55 -11.10
C ASP A 587 36.89 48.32 -9.77
N GLY A 588 36.24 49.50 -9.71
CA GLY A 588 35.65 50.10 -8.50
C GLY A 588 36.59 50.60 -7.39
N GLN A 589 37.85 50.20 -7.39
CA GLN A 589 38.82 50.47 -6.33
C GLN A 589 40.13 51.01 -6.90
N SER A 590 40.11 52.26 -7.37
CA SER A 590 41.33 53.07 -7.45
C SER A 590 41.23 54.27 -6.50
N SER A 591 42.33 54.66 -5.84
CA SER A 591 42.30 55.69 -4.80
C SER A 591 43.61 56.46 -4.64
N THR A 592 43.49 57.73 -4.25
CA THR A 592 44.58 58.59 -3.78
C THR A 592 44.95 58.34 -2.30
N LYS A 593 44.32 57.36 -1.65
CA LYS A 593 44.56 56.97 -0.25
C LYS A 593 44.63 55.45 -0.08
N PHE A 594 45.33 55.01 0.96
CA PHE A 594 45.56 53.61 1.27
C PHE A 594 45.77 53.38 2.78
N ASN A 595 45.94 52.12 3.17
CA ASN A 595 46.43 51.66 4.47
C ASN A 595 47.55 50.63 4.24
N VAL A 596 48.39 50.39 5.24
CA VAL A 596 49.31 49.25 5.30
C VAL A 596 48.91 48.33 6.44
N ASN A 597 48.69 47.07 6.08
CA ASN A 597 48.32 45.99 6.97
C ASN A 597 49.51 45.12 7.31
N ILE A 598 49.61 44.77 8.58
CA ILE A 598 50.49 43.74 9.09
C ILE A 598 49.58 42.60 9.54
N THR A 599 49.71 41.43 8.91
CA THR A 599 48.95 40.23 9.26
C THR A 599 49.90 39.09 9.56
N GLY A 600 49.55 38.19 10.45
CA GLY A 600 50.41 37.05 10.81
C GLY A 600 49.71 36.12 11.79
N THR A 601 50.36 35.02 12.14
CA THR A 601 49.98 34.15 13.25
C THR A 601 50.80 34.58 14.47
N GLY A 602 50.14 34.96 15.57
CA GLY A 602 50.81 35.45 16.77
C GLY A 602 51.82 34.44 17.34
N PRO A 603 52.87 34.89 18.05
CA PRO A 603 53.86 34.01 18.68
C PRO A 603 53.18 32.99 19.61
N SER A 604 53.86 31.88 19.88
CA SER A 604 53.39 30.81 20.77
C SER A 604 53.45 31.16 22.27
N VAL A 605 53.90 32.37 22.61
CA VAL A 605 54.01 32.91 23.96
C VAL A 605 53.51 34.36 23.99
N GLU A 606 52.95 34.77 25.12
CA GLU A 606 52.45 36.13 25.34
C GLU A 606 53.58 37.16 25.55
N GLY A 607 53.39 38.41 25.10
CA GLY A 607 54.44 39.44 25.10
C GLY A 607 54.11 40.70 24.28
N THR A 608 55.07 41.66 24.20
CA THR A 608 54.90 43.03 23.64
C THR A 608 56.16 43.52 22.90
N GLY A 609 56.03 44.26 21.78
CA GLY A 609 57.15 44.79 20.97
C GLY A 609 56.84 46.01 20.06
N THR A 610 57.87 46.55 19.38
CA THR A 610 57.86 47.82 18.60
C THR A 610 58.74 47.73 17.33
N TYR A 611 58.32 48.36 16.21
CA TYR A 611 58.82 48.13 14.82
C TYR A 611 58.76 49.38 13.90
N ASN A 612 59.37 49.34 12.71
CA ASN A 612 59.44 50.40 11.67
C ASN A 612 59.04 49.89 10.26
N LEU A 613 58.26 50.67 9.50
CA LEU A 613 57.58 50.35 8.23
C LEU A 613 58.13 51.16 7.02
N ARG A 614 58.20 50.57 5.81
CA ARG A 614 58.61 51.14 4.49
C ARG A 614 57.51 50.97 3.42
N VAL A 615 57.42 51.89 2.46
CA VAL A 615 56.46 51.91 1.32
C VAL A 615 57.13 52.46 0.05
N GLY A 616 56.73 52.05 -1.17
CA GLY A 616 57.13 52.72 -2.42
C GLY A 616 56.41 52.26 -3.70
N ASP A 617 56.39 53.08 -4.76
CA ASP A 617 55.60 52.87 -5.99
C ASP A 617 56.42 52.65 -7.28
N ASP A 618 55.83 51.93 -8.24
CA ASP A 618 56.44 51.41 -9.48
C ASP A 618 55.72 51.85 -10.79
N ASN A 619 54.73 52.76 -10.76
CA ASN A 619 53.97 53.17 -11.98
C ASN A 619 54.76 54.04 -12.99
N PHE A 620 56.08 54.10 -12.85
CA PHE A 620 57.00 54.89 -13.65
C PHE A 620 57.31 54.22 -15.02
N PRO A 621 57.21 54.92 -16.16
CA PRO A 621 57.32 54.35 -17.52
C PRO A 621 58.76 54.03 -17.93
N ALA A 622 59.35 53.05 -17.25
CA ALA A 622 60.56 52.37 -17.69
C ALA A 622 60.18 51.30 -18.73
N GLY A 623 60.36 51.62 -20.02
CA GLY A 623 60.20 50.68 -21.13
C GLY A 623 61.18 49.48 -21.04
N PRO A 624 60.99 48.43 -21.87
CA PRO A 624 61.73 47.17 -21.74
C PRO A 624 63.26 47.32 -21.86
N ASP A 625 63.76 48.37 -22.51
CA ASP A 625 65.18 48.63 -22.77
C ASP A 625 65.86 49.54 -21.71
N THR A 626 65.24 49.77 -20.55
CA THR A 626 65.74 50.68 -19.49
C THR A 626 66.71 49.97 -18.52
N GLU A 627 67.76 50.66 -18.04
CA GLU A 627 68.67 50.11 -17.02
C GLU A 627 67.96 49.81 -15.68
N LEU A 628 68.41 48.75 -15.00
CA LEU A 628 67.83 48.25 -13.74
C LEU A 628 68.73 48.56 -12.55
N VAL A 629 68.14 48.90 -11.40
CA VAL A 629 68.83 49.14 -10.12
C VAL A 629 68.62 47.93 -9.22
N ASP A 630 69.70 47.32 -8.72
CA ASP A 630 69.68 46.06 -7.95
C ASP A 630 68.82 44.93 -8.59
N GLY A 631 68.75 44.91 -9.93
CA GLY A 631 67.96 43.96 -10.71
C GLY A 631 66.46 44.27 -10.79
N LYS A 632 66.00 45.41 -10.26
CA LYS A 632 64.62 45.90 -10.33
C LYS A 632 64.48 47.12 -11.26
N LYS A 633 63.24 47.40 -11.68
CA LYS A 633 62.86 48.73 -12.19
C LYS A 633 62.94 49.76 -11.05
N GLN A 634 62.98 51.05 -11.40
CA GLN A 634 63.22 52.14 -10.46
C GLN A 634 61.93 52.54 -9.69
N GLU A 635 61.92 52.35 -8.36
CA GLU A 635 60.80 52.67 -7.44
C GLU A 635 60.86 54.10 -6.83
N ASN A 636 59.80 54.55 -6.13
CA ASN A 636 59.67 55.85 -5.42
C ASN A 636 59.14 55.70 -3.96
N VAL A 637 59.83 56.17 -2.89
CA VAL A 637 59.83 55.48 -1.54
C VAL A 637 59.65 56.35 -0.24
N ALA A 638 59.08 55.81 0.87
CA ALA A 638 58.86 56.42 2.22
C ALA A 638 58.93 55.44 3.47
N LEU A 639 58.91 55.94 4.76
CA LEU A 639 59.17 55.18 6.05
C LEU A 639 58.40 55.68 7.35
N THR A 640 58.03 54.86 8.38
CA THR A 640 57.27 55.22 9.67
C THR A 640 57.22 54.13 10.84
N PRO A 641 57.06 54.39 12.19
CA PRO A 641 57.04 53.36 13.30
C PRO A 641 55.67 52.84 13.90
N VAL A 642 55.64 51.68 14.63
CA VAL A 642 54.43 50.94 15.20
C VAL A 642 54.70 50.06 16.49
N LYS A 643 53.70 49.69 17.36
CA LYS A 643 53.79 48.82 18.58
C LYS A 643 52.67 47.73 18.70
N VAL A 644 52.92 46.49 19.19
CA VAL A 644 51.96 45.33 19.29
C VAL A 644 52.13 44.46 20.56
N THR A 645 51.06 43.78 21.05
CA THR A 645 50.98 42.87 22.22
C THR A 645 50.12 41.59 21.97
N PHE A 646 50.42 40.46 22.63
CA PHE A 646 49.72 39.15 22.45
C PHE A 646 49.31 38.43 23.76
N VAL A 647 48.14 37.74 23.79
CA VAL A 647 47.55 37.02 24.95
C VAL A 647 46.80 35.72 24.57
N LYS A 648 46.36 34.87 25.52
CA LYS A 648 45.55 33.64 25.24
C LYS A 648 44.03 33.91 25.14
N ARG A 649 43.29 32.98 24.53
CA ARG A 649 41.81 32.86 24.62
C ARG A 649 41.33 32.27 25.95
N ALA A 650 40.01 32.29 26.15
CA ALA A 650 39.29 31.63 27.23
C ALA A 650 38.44 30.44 26.72
N ALA A 651 38.31 29.39 27.53
CA ALA A 651 37.48 28.22 27.29
C ALA A 651 36.52 27.94 28.46
N VAL A 652 35.56 27.02 28.28
CA VAL A 652 34.74 26.46 29.37
C VAL A 652 34.58 24.96 29.14
N SER A 653 34.83 24.17 30.19
CA SER A 653 34.82 22.70 30.15
C SER A 653 33.46 22.10 30.50
N THR A 654 32.71 22.76 31.38
CA THR A 654 31.42 22.29 31.92
C THR A 654 30.37 23.40 31.79
N PRO A 655 29.37 23.26 30.89
CA PRO A 655 28.28 24.21 30.77
C PRO A 655 27.42 24.28 32.04
N VAL A 656 26.97 25.48 32.42
CA VAL A 656 26.09 25.67 33.59
C VAL A 656 24.62 25.53 33.15
N THR A 657 23.89 24.57 33.70
CA THR A 657 22.43 24.46 33.44
C THR A 657 21.71 25.61 34.15
N VAL A 658 20.89 26.36 33.41
CA VAL A 658 20.15 27.54 33.88
C VAL A 658 18.66 27.46 33.53
N GLY A 659 17.83 28.22 34.23
CA GLY A 659 16.38 28.25 34.01
C GLY A 659 16.01 28.76 32.61
N ASP A 660 16.59 29.90 32.22
CA ASP A 660 16.45 30.45 30.87
C ASP A 660 17.76 31.15 30.42
N PRO A 661 18.47 30.63 29.40
CA PRO A 661 19.68 31.26 28.86
C PRO A 661 19.50 32.69 28.34
N ALA A 662 18.26 33.14 28.09
CA ALA A 662 17.98 34.53 27.72
C ALA A 662 17.87 35.48 28.92
N ASN A 663 17.60 34.97 30.14
CA ASN A 663 17.20 35.77 31.30
C ASN A 663 17.87 35.31 32.62
N LEU A 664 19.14 34.91 32.58
CA LEU A 664 19.85 34.44 33.79
C LEU A 664 19.79 35.46 34.95
N THR A 665 19.59 34.95 36.17
CA THR A 665 19.66 35.75 37.41
C THR A 665 21.08 36.29 37.67
N PRO A 666 21.26 37.27 38.57
CA PRO A 666 22.59 37.71 38.99
C PRO A 666 23.47 36.57 39.53
N GLU A 667 22.87 35.62 40.24
CA GLU A 667 23.54 34.45 40.83
C GLU A 667 23.95 33.44 39.75
N GLU A 668 23.08 33.14 38.77
CA GLU A 668 23.41 32.29 37.62
C GLU A 668 24.54 32.93 36.78
N LYS A 669 24.50 34.25 36.54
CA LYS A 669 25.56 34.99 35.82
C LYS A 669 26.90 34.95 36.57
N ALA A 670 26.88 35.14 37.89
CA ALA A 670 28.08 35.05 38.71
C ALA A 670 28.69 33.64 38.69
N ALA A 671 27.86 32.59 38.73
CA ALA A 671 28.32 31.21 38.62
C ALA A 671 29.00 30.92 37.27
N VAL A 672 28.41 31.36 36.15
CA VAL A 672 28.99 31.23 34.80
C VAL A 672 30.35 31.94 34.69
N ILE A 673 30.45 33.19 35.16
CA ILE A 673 31.71 33.96 35.11
C ILE A 673 32.78 33.33 36.02
N ALA A 674 32.39 32.83 37.20
CA ALA A 674 33.30 32.14 38.12
C ALA A 674 33.87 30.84 37.50
N GLN A 675 33.05 30.03 36.83
CA GLN A 675 33.51 28.82 36.14
C GLN A 675 34.51 29.18 35.02
N ILE A 676 34.21 30.20 34.21
CA ILE A 676 35.11 30.70 33.16
C ILE A 676 36.45 31.17 33.73
N LYS A 677 36.46 31.90 34.86
CA LYS A 677 37.72 32.32 35.50
C LYS A 677 38.48 31.16 36.17
N SER A 678 37.78 30.10 36.59
CA SER A 678 38.38 28.87 37.14
C SER A 678 39.06 28.02 36.04
N ASP A 679 38.40 27.84 34.90
CA ASP A 679 38.87 26.99 33.81
C ASP A 679 40.11 27.56 33.07
N ASN A 680 40.38 28.87 33.20
CA ASN A 680 41.45 29.59 32.50
C ASN A 680 42.49 30.19 33.47
N ALA A 681 42.90 29.39 34.45
CA ALA A 681 43.76 29.80 35.57
C ALA A 681 45.23 30.16 35.21
N ASP A 682 45.59 30.26 33.93
CA ASP A 682 46.94 30.54 33.42
C ASP A 682 47.02 31.73 32.42
N ASN A 683 45.95 32.52 32.32
CA ASN A 683 45.84 33.72 31.47
C ASN A 683 45.81 34.99 32.35
N GLU A 684 46.97 35.61 32.60
CA GLU A 684 47.09 36.73 33.55
C GLU A 684 46.33 37.99 33.09
N ARG A 685 46.27 38.26 31.77
CA ARG A 685 45.47 39.39 31.26
C ARG A 685 43.98 39.17 31.52
N LEU A 686 43.45 37.98 31.26
CA LEU A 686 42.04 37.63 31.50
C LEU A 686 41.66 37.70 32.99
N LYS A 687 42.55 37.25 33.90
CA LYS A 687 42.34 37.39 35.35
C LYS A 687 42.21 38.85 35.78
N ALA A 688 43.05 39.72 35.23
CA ALA A 688 43.11 41.15 35.54
C ALA A 688 41.92 41.95 34.96
N LEU A 689 41.10 41.37 34.08
CA LEU A 689 39.91 42.05 33.56
C LEU A 689 38.81 42.16 34.64
N PRO A 690 38.19 43.36 34.80
CA PRO A 690 37.06 43.55 35.70
C PRO A 690 35.84 42.77 35.21
N GLU A 691 34.86 42.52 36.08
CA GLU A 691 33.62 41.82 35.72
C GLU A 691 32.85 42.52 34.58
N SER A 692 32.96 43.86 34.48
CA SER A 692 32.40 44.65 33.38
C SER A 692 33.00 44.40 32.00
N ALA A 693 34.08 43.61 31.90
CA ALA A 693 34.63 43.14 30.62
C ALA A 693 34.00 41.83 30.14
N PHE A 694 33.13 41.19 30.95
CA PHE A 694 32.45 39.94 30.65
C PHE A 694 30.95 40.20 30.43
N THR A 695 30.47 39.91 29.22
CA THR A 695 29.05 40.05 28.87
C THR A 695 28.45 38.67 28.67
N VAL A 696 27.52 38.27 29.55
CA VAL A 696 26.71 37.06 29.36
C VAL A 696 25.55 37.39 28.42
N ASN A 697 25.55 36.77 27.24
CA ASN A 697 24.61 37.03 26.16
C ASN A 697 23.32 36.22 26.33
N SER A 698 22.22 36.71 25.76
CA SER A 698 20.89 36.06 25.85
C SER A 698 20.73 34.79 24.99
N ASP A 699 21.79 34.36 24.33
CA ASP A 699 21.88 33.06 23.63
C ASP A 699 22.63 32.00 24.47
N GLY A 700 23.05 32.37 25.70
CA GLY A 700 23.81 31.49 26.59
C GLY A 700 25.32 31.46 26.36
N THR A 701 25.86 32.33 25.49
CA THR A 701 27.30 32.54 25.30
C THR A 701 27.87 33.64 26.22
N VAL A 702 29.19 33.75 26.33
CA VAL A 702 29.86 34.83 27.08
C VAL A 702 30.92 35.50 26.22
N SER A 703 30.80 36.80 26.00
CA SER A 703 31.79 37.62 25.28
C SER A 703 32.73 38.33 26.27
N VAL A 704 34.00 38.48 25.89
CA VAL A 704 35.05 39.11 26.71
C VAL A 704 35.79 40.17 25.89
N ASP A 705 35.98 41.37 26.45
CA ASP A 705 36.67 42.49 25.78
C ASP A 705 38.00 42.83 26.47
N TYR A 706 39.11 42.67 25.74
CA TYR A 706 40.47 42.94 26.24
C TYR A 706 40.92 44.40 26.07
N SER A 707 40.14 45.25 25.40
CA SER A 707 40.39 46.70 25.25
C SER A 707 40.04 47.49 26.51
N VAL A 708 39.10 46.98 27.32
CA VAL A 708 38.60 47.63 28.54
C VAL A 708 39.75 47.88 29.53
N GLY A 709 39.99 49.16 29.84
CA GLY A 709 40.97 49.60 30.84
C GLY A 709 42.26 50.23 30.31
N GLY A 710 42.32 50.69 29.05
CA GLY A 710 43.47 51.45 28.52
C GLY A 710 43.11 52.47 27.43
N ASP A 711 43.92 53.53 27.30
CA ASP A 711 43.69 54.66 26.38
C ASP A 711 44.17 54.38 24.95
N ASN A 712 43.28 54.56 23.95
CA ASN A 712 43.55 54.38 22.50
C ASN A 712 44.26 53.05 22.15
N VAL A 713 43.89 51.98 22.85
CA VAL A 713 44.31 50.60 22.55
C VAL A 713 43.33 49.96 21.58
N ASP A 714 43.84 49.32 20.54
CA ASP A 714 43.06 48.39 19.70
C ASP A 714 43.13 46.99 20.35
N GLY A 715 42.07 46.61 21.07
CA GLY A 715 42.00 45.33 21.79
C GLY A 715 41.16 44.26 21.07
N ALA A 716 41.56 43.00 21.21
CA ALA A 716 40.78 41.87 20.70
C ALA A 716 39.58 41.52 21.60
N THR A 717 38.58 40.87 21.01
CA THR A 717 37.42 40.31 21.72
C THR A 717 37.39 38.78 21.60
N ASP A 718 36.91 38.13 22.65
CA ASP A 718 36.70 36.67 22.71
C ASP A 718 35.22 36.34 22.89
N THR A 719 34.80 35.12 22.56
CA THR A 719 33.41 34.67 22.78
C THR A 719 33.35 33.17 23.03
N ILE A 720 33.05 32.84 24.28
CA ILE A 720 32.97 31.50 24.84
C ILE A 720 31.58 30.93 24.53
N LYS A 721 31.55 29.89 23.70
CA LYS A 721 30.32 29.18 23.32
C LYS A 721 29.96 28.12 24.35
N ASN A 722 28.70 27.73 24.39
CA ASN A 722 28.17 26.65 25.25
C ASN A 722 28.44 26.87 26.75
N ALA A 723 28.46 28.12 27.22
CA ALA A 723 28.63 28.41 28.65
C ALA A 723 27.41 27.98 29.50
N THR A 724 26.25 27.77 28.87
CA THR A 724 25.01 27.35 29.54
C THR A 724 24.21 26.31 28.77
N THR A 725 23.27 25.64 29.46
CA THR A 725 22.27 24.73 28.87
C THR A 725 20.87 24.97 29.45
N LYS A 726 19.81 24.63 28.71
CA LYS A 726 18.40 24.92 29.07
C LYS A 726 17.68 23.70 29.63
N LEU A 727 17.20 23.80 30.88
CA LEU A 727 16.54 22.72 31.64
C LEU A 727 15.40 22.00 30.87
N ALA A 728 14.61 22.75 30.10
CA ALA A 728 13.44 22.23 29.37
C ALA A 728 13.78 21.21 28.26
N GLY A 729 15.03 21.15 27.78
CA GLY A 729 15.46 20.11 26.83
C GLY A 729 15.42 18.73 27.46
N THR A 730 16.11 18.58 28.60
CA THR A 730 16.20 17.34 29.39
C THR A 730 14.82 16.86 29.87
N GLN A 731 13.91 17.79 30.21
CA GLN A 731 12.53 17.44 30.57
C GLN A 731 11.78 16.76 29.40
N ASN A 732 11.99 17.18 28.16
CA ASN A 732 11.31 16.59 27.00
C ASN A 732 11.88 15.22 26.63
N GLU A 733 13.20 15.05 26.73
CA GLU A 733 13.88 13.76 26.50
C GLU A 733 13.40 12.71 27.52
N ALA A 734 13.31 13.06 28.80
CA ALA A 734 12.80 12.16 29.84
C ALA A 734 11.34 11.74 29.61
N LYS A 735 10.47 12.65 29.13
CA LYS A 735 9.07 12.31 28.79
C LYS A 735 8.98 11.36 27.58
N ALA A 736 9.86 11.52 26.59
CA ALA A 736 9.92 10.64 25.42
C ALA A 736 10.42 9.22 25.76
N GLU A 737 11.14 9.05 26.88
CA GLU A 737 11.46 7.73 27.44
C GLU A 737 10.23 7.09 28.09
N ILE A 738 9.50 7.85 28.92
CA ILE A 738 8.22 7.42 29.54
C ILE A 738 7.19 7.02 28.47
N ASP A 739 7.07 7.75 27.36
CA ASP A 739 6.18 7.38 26.24
C ASP A 739 6.58 6.05 25.57
N ARG A 740 7.88 5.77 25.44
CA ARG A 740 8.37 4.50 24.88
C ARG A 740 8.08 3.32 25.82
N LYS A 741 8.32 3.53 27.12
CA LYS A 741 8.06 2.56 28.18
C LYS A 741 6.57 2.25 28.34
N LEU A 742 5.71 3.27 28.21
CA LEU A 742 4.25 3.11 28.14
C LEU A 742 3.84 2.22 26.95
N ALA A 743 4.38 2.49 25.75
CA ALA A 743 4.05 1.71 24.55
C ALA A 743 4.52 0.24 24.65
N GLU A 744 5.68 -0.02 25.25
CA GLU A 744 6.17 -1.37 25.56
C GLU A 744 5.21 -2.11 26.51
N ASN A 745 4.83 -1.46 27.62
CA ASN A 745 4.02 -2.09 28.66
C ASN A 745 2.56 -2.28 28.24
N LYS A 746 1.99 -1.38 27.44
CA LYS A 746 0.67 -1.59 26.81
C LYS A 746 0.67 -2.82 25.90
N LYS A 747 1.67 -2.94 25.03
CA LYS A 747 1.81 -4.10 24.13
C LYS A 747 1.96 -5.43 24.89
N ALA A 748 2.58 -5.42 26.07
CA ALA A 748 2.66 -6.60 26.92
C ALA A 748 1.28 -6.99 27.51
N ILE A 749 0.49 -6.02 27.98
CA ILE A 749 -0.89 -6.24 28.45
C ILE A 749 -1.78 -6.78 27.32
N GLU A 750 -1.70 -6.20 26.12
CA GLU A 750 -2.44 -6.67 24.94
C GLU A 750 -2.05 -8.10 24.57
N ALA A 751 -0.75 -8.41 24.48
CA ALA A 751 -0.27 -9.75 24.20
C ALA A 751 -0.67 -10.77 25.28
N LYS A 752 -0.73 -10.37 26.56
CA LYS A 752 -1.20 -11.25 27.64
C LYS A 752 -2.72 -11.44 27.62
N ARG A 753 -3.51 -10.41 27.30
CA ARG A 753 -4.96 -10.54 27.05
C ARG A 753 -5.19 -11.57 25.94
N ASP A 754 -4.54 -11.38 24.80
CA ASP A 754 -4.77 -12.20 23.60
C ASP A 754 -4.32 -13.66 23.79
N ALA A 755 -3.21 -13.89 24.50
CA ALA A 755 -2.79 -15.24 24.90
C ALA A 755 -3.80 -15.90 25.85
N THR A 756 -4.32 -15.16 26.85
CA THR A 756 -5.32 -15.68 27.79
C THR A 756 -6.66 -15.97 27.11
N ILE A 757 -7.04 -15.17 26.10
CA ILE A 757 -8.20 -15.41 25.25
C ILE A 757 -8.01 -16.69 24.40
N ALA A 758 -6.82 -16.93 23.85
CA ALA A 758 -6.52 -18.17 23.14
C ALA A 758 -6.59 -19.40 24.08
N GLU A 759 -6.07 -19.30 25.31
CA GLU A 759 -6.23 -20.36 26.33
C GLU A 759 -7.70 -20.67 26.66
N ILE A 760 -8.59 -19.67 26.60
CA ILE A 760 -10.04 -19.84 26.80
C ILE A 760 -10.70 -20.45 25.54
N ASP A 761 -10.27 -20.08 24.33
CA ASP A 761 -10.77 -20.67 23.09
C ASP A 761 -10.38 -22.15 22.94
N ASP A 762 -9.16 -22.52 23.32
CA ASP A 762 -8.68 -23.92 23.31
C ASP A 762 -9.25 -24.78 24.45
N ASN A 763 -9.85 -24.18 25.50
CA ASN A 763 -10.42 -24.92 26.62
C ASN A 763 -11.69 -25.69 26.19
N ILE A 764 -11.63 -27.02 26.18
CA ILE A 764 -12.74 -27.91 25.75
C ILE A 764 -13.83 -28.11 26.82
N GLU A 765 -13.61 -27.68 28.06
CA GLU A 765 -14.58 -27.81 29.16
C GLU A 765 -15.57 -26.62 29.20
N LEU A 766 -15.28 -25.56 28.43
CA LEU A 766 -16.14 -24.38 28.28
C LEU A 766 -17.02 -24.50 27.02
N THR A 767 -18.31 -24.19 27.17
CA THR A 767 -19.23 -23.98 26.04
C THR A 767 -18.98 -22.62 25.36
N ASP A 768 -19.36 -22.47 24.08
CA ASP A 768 -19.22 -21.21 23.32
C ASP A 768 -19.74 -19.96 24.06
N VAL A 769 -20.85 -20.11 24.80
CA VAL A 769 -21.46 -19.02 25.58
C VAL A 769 -20.59 -18.63 26.78
N GLN A 770 -19.99 -19.60 27.45
CA GLN A 770 -19.06 -19.38 28.57
C GLN A 770 -17.74 -18.79 28.08
N LYS A 771 -17.22 -19.26 26.93
CA LYS A 771 -16.04 -18.67 26.27
C LYS A 771 -16.26 -17.20 25.95
N GLU A 772 -17.40 -16.85 25.35
CA GLU A 772 -17.72 -15.46 25.03
C GLU A 772 -17.85 -14.58 26.28
N ALA A 773 -18.51 -15.08 27.35
CA ALA A 773 -18.56 -14.36 28.63
C ALA A 773 -17.14 -14.10 29.19
N ALA A 774 -16.31 -15.13 29.24
CA ALA A 774 -14.95 -15.05 29.77
C ALA A 774 -14.06 -14.07 28.99
N LYS A 775 -14.11 -14.09 27.65
CA LYS A 775 -13.38 -13.14 26.79
C LYS A 775 -13.76 -11.69 27.07
N ASN A 776 -15.05 -11.41 27.27
CA ASN A 776 -15.52 -10.06 27.56
C ASN A 776 -15.06 -9.59 28.95
N ALA A 777 -15.06 -10.46 29.97
CA ALA A 777 -14.51 -10.16 31.30
C ALA A 777 -12.99 -9.89 31.24
N ILE A 778 -12.22 -10.79 30.61
CA ILE A 778 -10.76 -10.65 30.43
C ILE A 778 -10.40 -9.37 29.66
N THR A 779 -11.18 -9.02 28.63
CA THR A 779 -10.98 -7.77 27.86
C THR A 779 -11.25 -6.53 28.71
N ALA A 780 -12.34 -6.52 29.50
CA ALA A 780 -12.64 -5.41 30.40
C ALA A 780 -11.56 -5.22 31.49
N VAL A 781 -10.96 -6.30 31.99
CA VAL A 781 -9.83 -6.22 32.92
C VAL A 781 -8.56 -5.68 32.24
N ALA A 782 -8.27 -6.12 31.02
CA ALA A 782 -7.15 -5.61 30.23
C ALA A 782 -7.29 -4.10 29.92
N ASP A 783 -8.48 -3.64 29.52
CA ASP A 783 -8.75 -2.22 29.24
C ASP A 783 -8.57 -1.33 30.48
N ASN A 784 -8.93 -1.83 31.67
CA ASN A 784 -8.66 -1.14 32.93
C ASN A 784 -7.15 -1.07 33.24
N ALA A 785 -6.37 -2.11 32.95
CA ALA A 785 -4.92 -2.10 33.11
C ALA A 785 -4.23 -1.13 32.12
N LEU A 786 -4.67 -1.09 30.86
CA LEU A 786 -4.19 -0.14 29.84
C LEU A 786 -4.45 1.32 30.26
N LYS A 787 -5.56 1.58 30.98
CA LYS A 787 -5.94 2.89 31.51
C LYS A 787 -5.15 3.29 32.78
N ASP A 788 -4.79 2.34 33.65
CA ASP A 788 -3.87 2.64 34.76
C ASP A 788 -2.47 2.98 34.22
N LEU A 789 -1.98 2.27 33.20
CA LEU A 789 -0.73 2.60 32.51
C LEU A 789 -0.73 4.04 31.95
N ASP A 790 -1.80 4.48 31.28
CA ASP A 790 -1.94 5.89 30.85
C ASP A 790 -1.93 6.88 32.03
N THR A 791 -2.52 6.48 33.16
CA THR A 791 -2.56 7.30 34.37
C THR A 791 -1.17 7.43 34.99
N LYS A 792 -0.42 6.32 35.15
CA LYS A 792 0.97 6.32 35.64
C LYS A 792 1.90 7.12 34.72
N ALA A 793 1.77 6.98 33.40
CA ALA A 793 2.55 7.77 32.45
C ALA A 793 2.25 9.27 32.56
N THR A 794 0.99 9.65 32.80
CA THR A 794 0.61 11.05 33.03
C THR A 794 1.21 11.60 34.33
N GLU A 795 1.09 10.86 35.44
CA GLU A 795 1.71 11.21 36.72
C GLU A 795 3.25 11.36 36.61
N ALA A 796 3.91 10.46 35.88
CA ALA A 796 5.35 10.52 35.63
C ALA A 796 5.78 11.79 34.87
N LYS A 797 5.08 12.11 33.77
CA LYS A 797 5.37 13.33 32.97
C LYS A 797 5.13 14.61 33.77
N GLU A 798 4.06 14.65 34.57
CA GLU A 798 3.80 15.75 35.50
C GLU A 798 4.92 15.94 36.53
N ASN A 799 5.52 14.86 37.02
CA ASN A 799 6.62 14.94 37.99
C ASN A 799 7.92 15.40 37.33
N ILE A 800 8.17 15.00 36.07
CA ILE A 800 9.27 15.54 35.24
C ILE A 800 9.09 17.05 34.98
N ASP A 801 7.85 17.51 34.72
CA ASP A 801 7.54 18.95 34.56
C ASP A 801 7.79 19.77 35.84
N LYS A 802 7.58 19.17 37.01
CA LYS A 802 7.79 19.81 38.33
C LYS A 802 9.27 19.83 38.77
N ALA A 803 10.15 19.10 38.10
CA ALA A 803 11.56 18.99 38.48
C ALA A 803 12.40 20.21 38.05
N THR A 804 13.08 20.84 39.01
CA THR A 804 13.86 22.08 38.81
C THR A 804 15.36 21.85 38.58
N THR A 805 15.84 20.60 38.60
CA THR A 805 17.25 20.24 38.39
C THR A 805 17.36 18.96 37.56
N VAL A 806 18.50 18.75 36.90
CA VAL A 806 18.75 17.54 36.08
C VAL A 806 18.60 16.25 36.91
N SER A 807 19.17 16.20 38.12
CA SER A 807 19.00 15.04 39.02
C SER A 807 17.52 14.76 39.31
N GLY A 808 16.73 15.80 39.60
CA GLY A 808 15.29 15.65 39.87
C GLY A 808 14.48 15.17 38.66
N ILE A 809 14.95 15.46 37.43
CA ILE A 809 14.35 14.93 36.20
C ILE A 809 14.63 13.43 36.07
N ASP A 810 15.88 13.01 36.29
CA ASP A 810 16.24 11.59 36.24
C ASP A 810 15.58 10.77 37.37
N ASP A 811 15.53 11.31 38.60
CA ASP A 811 14.82 10.69 39.72
C ASP A 811 13.32 10.50 39.42
N ALA A 812 12.68 11.52 38.83
CA ALA A 812 11.26 11.47 38.42
C ALA A 812 11.01 10.47 37.28
N LYS A 813 11.94 10.40 36.31
CA LYS A 813 11.90 9.47 35.18
C LYS A 813 12.04 8.02 35.64
N VAL A 814 13.06 7.70 36.43
CA VAL A 814 13.30 6.36 36.98
C VAL A 814 12.13 5.90 37.85
N LYS A 815 11.53 6.79 38.65
CA LYS A 815 10.31 6.45 39.38
C LYS A 815 9.13 6.18 38.44
N GLY A 816 8.95 6.97 37.39
CA GLY A 816 7.89 6.78 36.40
C GLY A 816 8.01 5.46 35.63
N GLU A 817 9.23 5.06 35.26
CA GLU A 817 9.52 3.76 34.65
C GLU A 817 9.15 2.61 35.60
N PHE A 818 9.51 2.72 36.89
CA PHE A 818 9.16 1.74 37.93
C PHE A 818 7.64 1.66 38.19
N ASP A 819 6.96 2.80 38.27
CA ASP A 819 5.51 2.87 38.47
C ASP A 819 4.77 2.22 37.27
N LEU A 820 5.27 2.40 36.04
CA LEU A 820 4.74 1.77 34.82
C LEU A 820 4.96 0.25 34.78
N ASP A 821 6.12 -0.25 35.24
CA ASP A 821 6.37 -1.69 35.34
C ASP A 821 5.53 -2.34 36.45
N GLY A 822 5.33 -1.65 37.57
CA GLY A 822 4.41 -2.08 38.63
C GLY A 822 2.95 -2.18 38.15
N ALA A 823 2.46 -1.20 37.40
CA ALA A 823 1.12 -1.22 36.81
C ALA A 823 0.94 -2.33 35.76
N LYS A 824 1.96 -2.57 34.92
CA LYS A 824 1.98 -3.73 34.00
C LYS A 824 1.88 -5.05 34.77
N GLU A 825 2.74 -5.26 35.77
CA GLU A 825 2.71 -6.48 36.58
C GLU A 825 1.36 -6.69 37.28
N ALA A 826 0.72 -5.62 37.75
CA ALA A 826 -0.61 -5.68 38.34
C ALA A 826 -1.68 -6.08 37.31
N GLY A 827 -1.62 -5.51 36.09
CA GLY A 827 -2.52 -5.85 34.98
C GLY A 827 -2.39 -7.29 34.49
N GLU A 828 -1.17 -7.79 34.31
CA GLU A 828 -0.92 -9.20 33.93
C GLU A 828 -1.45 -10.18 34.98
N LYS A 829 -1.31 -9.85 36.27
CA LYS A 829 -1.87 -10.64 37.39
C LYS A 829 -3.40 -10.57 37.43
N ALA A 830 -4.00 -9.40 37.18
CA ALA A 830 -5.45 -9.25 37.11
C ALA A 830 -6.07 -10.05 35.96
N ILE A 831 -5.44 -10.06 34.77
CA ILE A 831 -5.89 -10.87 33.62
C ILE A 831 -5.88 -12.37 33.94
N ASN A 832 -4.83 -12.88 34.60
CA ASN A 832 -4.78 -14.28 35.04
C ASN A 832 -5.85 -14.59 36.10
N TRP A 833 -6.07 -13.66 37.05
CA TRP A 833 -7.03 -13.84 38.13
C TRP A 833 -8.48 -13.86 37.63
N GLU A 834 -8.80 -13.05 36.61
CA GLU A 834 -10.13 -13.07 35.99
C GLU A 834 -10.36 -14.37 35.21
N LYS A 835 -9.32 -14.91 34.54
CA LYS A 835 -9.40 -16.24 33.88
C LYS A 835 -9.78 -17.33 34.88
N GLU A 836 -9.11 -17.37 36.04
CA GLU A 836 -9.37 -18.37 37.09
C GLU A 836 -10.80 -18.27 37.64
N LYS A 837 -11.36 -17.05 37.76
CA LYS A 837 -12.76 -16.84 38.11
C LYS A 837 -13.73 -17.34 37.04
N GLU A 838 -13.49 -17.05 35.77
CA GLU A 838 -14.39 -17.46 34.69
C GLU A 838 -14.39 -18.99 34.49
N GLU A 839 -13.23 -19.63 34.56
CA GLU A 839 -13.12 -21.11 34.56
C GLU A 839 -13.86 -21.71 35.79
N ALA A 840 -13.78 -21.07 36.96
CA ALA A 840 -14.53 -21.49 38.14
C ALA A 840 -16.06 -21.31 38.03
N LYS A 841 -16.54 -20.19 37.43
CA LYS A 841 -17.97 -19.95 37.19
C LYS A 841 -18.56 -21.03 36.28
N ALA A 842 -17.84 -21.40 35.20
CA ALA A 842 -18.22 -22.48 34.32
C ALA A 842 -18.23 -23.85 35.04
N ALA A 843 -17.23 -24.12 35.89
CA ALA A 843 -17.17 -25.35 36.69
C ALA A 843 -18.36 -25.49 37.68
N VAL A 844 -18.89 -24.38 38.22
CA VAL A 844 -20.15 -24.37 38.98
C VAL A 844 -21.35 -24.67 38.07
N GLU A 845 -21.45 -23.97 36.94
CA GLU A 845 -22.58 -24.11 36.00
C GLU A 845 -22.73 -25.55 35.48
N THR A 846 -21.64 -26.18 35.06
CA THR A 846 -21.63 -27.57 34.60
C THR A 846 -22.06 -28.53 35.71
N GLN A 847 -21.47 -28.45 36.91
CA GLN A 847 -21.81 -29.34 38.03
C GLN A 847 -23.24 -29.17 38.56
N LEU A 848 -23.82 -27.97 38.46
CA LEU A 848 -25.21 -27.74 38.88
C LEU A 848 -26.21 -28.12 37.78
N THR A 849 -25.86 -28.01 36.50
CA THR A 849 -26.63 -28.60 35.38
C THR A 849 -26.72 -30.12 35.53
N ASP A 850 -25.61 -30.76 35.91
CA ASP A 850 -25.51 -32.17 36.25
C ASP A 850 -26.45 -32.57 37.41
N ALA A 851 -26.77 -31.64 38.33
CA ALA A 851 -27.74 -31.84 39.40
C ALA A 851 -29.20 -31.62 38.95
N LEU A 852 -29.45 -30.62 38.10
CA LEU A 852 -30.77 -30.36 37.50
C LEU A 852 -31.26 -31.58 36.69
N GLU A 853 -30.40 -32.20 35.88
CA GLU A 853 -30.77 -33.39 35.08
C GLU A 853 -31.14 -34.58 35.97
N LYS A 854 -30.34 -34.84 37.02
CA LYS A 854 -30.62 -35.91 38.01
C LYS A 854 -31.95 -35.68 38.73
N ILE A 855 -32.36 -34.42 38.94
CA ILE A 855 -33.69 -34.09 39.49
C ILE A 855 -34.78 -34.27 38.44
N ASN A 856 -34.55 -33.84 37.19
CA ASN A 856 -35.51 -33.98 36.10
C ASN A 856 -35.90 -35.43 35.82
N ASN A 857 -34.96 -36.37 35.95
CA ASN A 857 -35.13 -37.79 35.66
C ASN A 857 -35.97 -38.57 36.70
N ASN A 858 -36.39 -37.95 37.81
CA ASN A 858 -37.31 -38.53 38.80
C ASN A 858 -38.75 -38.62 38.23
N PRO A 859 -39.38 -39.81 38.09
CA PRO A 859 -40.62 -39.97 37.31
C PRO A 859 -41.93 -39.82 38.09
N ASN A 860 -41.91 -39.74 39.42
CA ASN A 860 -43.06 -39.60 40.33
C ASN A 860 -43.16 -38.20 40.99
N LEU A 861 -42.14 -37.34 40.83
CA LEU A 861 -42.25 -35.90 41.12
C LEU A 861 -43.15 -35.18 40.10
N SER A 862 -44.05 -34.34 40.61
CA SER A 862 -44.81 -33.36 39.82
C SER A 862 -43.91 -32.28 39.22
N TYR A 863 -44.48 -31.49 38.30
CA TYR A 863 -43.79 -30.34 37.71
C TYR A 863 -43.47 -29.28 38.77
N GLU A 864 -44.40 -29.04 39.69
CA GLU A 864 -44.30 -28.09 40.79
C GLU A 864 -43.18 -28.46 41.78
N GLU A 865 -43.06 -29.75 42.14
CA GLU A 865 -41.97 -30.27 42.97
C GLU A 865 -40.61 -30.11 42.27
N LYS A 866 -40.51 -30.53 40.99
CA LYS A 866 -39.26 -30.37 40.21
C LYS A 866 -38.84 -28.90 40.11
N LYS A 867 -39.79 -27.99 39.85
CA LYS A 867 -39.51 -26.56 39.78
C LYS A 867 -38.95 -26.01 41.09
N ALA A 868 -39.50 -26.41 42.24
CA ALA A 868 -39.00 -25.94 43.53
C ALA A 868 -37.52 -26.32 43.76
N TYR A 869 -37.10 -27.53 43.38
CA TYR A 869 -35.70 -27.93 43.45
C TYR A 869 -34.81 -27.23 42.39
N PHE A 870 -35.32 -27.01 41.18
CA PHE A 870 -34.61 -26.25 40.15
C PHE A 870 -34.37 -24.79 40.58
N ASP A 871 -35.37 -24.14 41.17
CA ASP A 871 -35.26 -22.78 41.71
C ASP A 871 -34.18 -22.71 42.81
N ASN A 872 -34.15 -23.69 43.72
CA ASN A 872 -33.12 -23.79 44.77
C ASN A 872 -31.70 -23.97 44.20
N ILE A 873 -31.53 -24.81 43.18
CA ILE A 873 -30.23 -25.04 42.53
C ILE A 873 -29.78 -23.80 41.73
N ASN A 874 -30.70 -23.11 41.05
CA ASN A 874 -30.36 -21.88 40.33
C ASN A 874 -29.97 -20.74 41.28
N ALA A 875 -30.68 -20.56 42.40
CA ALA A 875 -30.28 -19.61 43.45
C ALA A 875 -28.92 -19.97 44.09
N THR A 876 -28.61 -21.27 44.19
CA THR A 876 -27.28 -21.76 44.62
C THR A 876 -26.21 -21.38 43.61
N LYS A 877 -26.46 -21.56 42.30
CA LYS A 877 -25.54 -21.16 41.20
C LYS A 877 -25.26 -19.66 41.24
N GLU A 878 -26.29 -18.82 41.33
CA GLU A 878 -26.16 -17.36 41.41
C GLU A 878 -25.33 -16.93 42.63
N THR A 879 -25.59 -17.53 43.80
CA THR A 879 -24.83 -17.26 45.04
C THR A 879 -23.36 -17.66 44.91
N ALA A 880 -23.08 -18.77 44.24
CA ALA A 880 -21.71 -19.26 44.03
C ALA A 880 -20.92 -18.38 43.06
N ILE A 881 -21.55 -17.93 41.96
CA ILE A 881 -20.95 -16.97 41.01
C ILE A 881 -20.63 -15.65 41.71
N ASP A 882 -21.58 -15.10 42.47
CA ASP A 882 -21.41 -13.86 43.25
C ASP A 882 -20.28 -13.96 44.31
N ASN A 883 -20.06 -15.14 44.88
CA ASN A 883 -18.92 -15.42 45.77
C ASN A 883 -17.59 -15.53 44.99
N ILE A 884 -17.56 -16.16 43.81
CA ILE A 884 -16.37 -16.25 42.94
C ILE A 884 -15.97 -14.85 42.45
N ASP A 885 -16.93 -14.00 42.06
CA ASP A 885 -16.68 -12.60 41.71
C ASP A 885 -16.02 -11.81 42.85
N LYS A 886 -16.39 -12.11 44.09
CA LYS A 886 -15.86 -11.46 45.32
C LYS A 886 -14.60 -12.13 45.89
N ALA A 887 -14.17 -13.25 45.32
CA ALA A 887 -12.99 -13.97 45.76
C ALA A 887 -11.72 -13.12 45.68
N LYS A 888 -10.86 -13.26 46.69
CA LYS A 888 -9.56 -12.57 46.80
C LYS A 888 -8.37 -13.48 46.52
N ASP A 889 -8.56 -14.78 46.73
CA ASP A 889 -7.61 -15.83 46.43
C ASP A 889 -8.33 -17.12 46.02
N SER A 890 -7.59 -18.10 45.51
CA SER A 890 -8.13 -19.36 44.99
C SER A 890 -8.75 -20.26 46.07
N GLY A 891 -8.51 -19.98 47.35
CA GLY A 891 -9.21 -20.58 48.48
C GLY A 891 -10.67 -20.13 48.56
N ASP A 892 -10.94 -18.82 48.44
CA ASP A 892 -12.31 -18.29 48.36
C ASP A 892 -13.08 -18.93 47.18
N ILE A 893 -12.45 -19.07 46.00
CA ILE A 893 -13.03 -19.74 44.83
C ILE A 893 -13.35 -21.21 45.14
N THR A 894 -12.40 -21.95 45.71
CA THR A 894 -12.58 -23.37 46.03
C THR A 894 -13.75 -23.57 46.99
N VAL A 895 -13.88 -22.75 48.03
CA VAL A 895 -14.99 -22.78 48.99
C VAL A 895 -16.34 -22.51 48.30
N ALA A 896 -16.40 -21.54 47.39
CA ALA A 896 -17.63 -21.22 46.66
C ALA A 896 -18.11 -22.41 45.79
N ILE A 897 -17.18 -23.11 45.12
CA ILE A 897 -17.50 -24.33 44.37
C ILE A 897 -17.94 -25.46 45.30
N GLU A 898 -17.20 -25.72 46.38
CA GLU A 898 -17.52 -26.82 47.31
C GLU A 898 -18.89 -26.68 47.96
N ASP A 899 -19.25 -25.49 48.45
CA ASP A 899 -20.56 -25.25 49.06
C ASP A 899 -21.70 -25.31 48.02
N ALA A 900 -21.49 -24.85 46.77
CA ALA A 900 -22.47 -24.98 45.69
C ALA A 900 -22.77 -26.46 45.36
N VAL A 901 -21.71 -27.26 45.23
CA VAL A 901 -21.77 -28.70 44.95
C VAL A 901 -22.40 -29.48 46.11
N LYS A 902 -22.17 -29.05 47.35
CA LYS A 902 -22.74 -29.64 48.57
C LYS A 902 -24.23 -29.30 48.74
N ALA A 903 -24.62 -28.06 48.42
CA ALA A 903 -26.02 -27.64 48.39
C ALA A 903 -26.80 -28.37 47.28
N SER A 904 -26.29 -28.44 46.05
CA SER A 904 -26.97 -29.15 44.95
C SER A 904 -27.11 -30.65 45.21
N LYS A 905 -26.08 -31.31 45.77
CA LYS A 905 -26.17 -32.71 46.25
C LYS A 905 -27.24 -32.90 47.34
N THR A 906 -27.48 -31.89 48.17
CA THR A 906 -28.55 -31.91 49.18
C THR A 906 -29.94 -31.82 48.55
N GLU A 907 -30.14 -30.97 47.54
CA GLU A 907 -31.41 -30.90 46.81
C GLU A 907 -31.68 -32.17 45.99
N VAL A 908 -30.66 -32.75 45.35
CA VAL A 908 -30.77 -34.05 44.65
C VAL A 908 -31.22 -35.17 45.61
N LEU A 909 -30.70 -35.20 46.84
CA LEU A 909 -31.15 -36.17 47.85
C LEU A 909 -32.59 -35.93 48.30
N LYS A 910 -33.02 -34.68 48.47
CA LYS A 910 -34.42 -34.35 48.80
C LYS A 910 -35.37 -34.78 47.68
N ALA A 911 -35.03 -34.47 46.42
CA ALA A 911 -35.82 -34.83 45.25
C ALA A 911 -35.99 -36.36 45.13
N ALA A 912 -34.89 -37.12 45.26
CA ALA A 912 -34.95 -38.59 45.24
C ALA A 912 -35.84 -39.16 46.37
N LYS A 913 -35.78 -38.59 47.58
CA LYS A 913 -36.66 -38.99 48.69
C LYS A 913 -38.12 -38.71 48.36
N GLN A 914 -38.43 -37.52 47.86
CA GLN A 914 -39.80 -37.14 47.54
C GLN A 914 -40.37 -38.01 46.41
N ASP A 915 -39.57 -38.39 45.41
CA ASP A 915 -39.99 -39.31 44.34
C ASP A 915 -40.37 -40.70 44.88
N ALA A 916 -39.49 -41.30 45.69
CA ALA A 916 -39.71 -42.58 46.34
C ALA A 916 -40.93 -42.56 47.28
N LEU A 917 -41.14 -41.46 48.03
CA LEU A 917 -42.33 -41.28 48.88
C LEU A 917 -43.61 -41.19 48.03
N ASN A 918 -43.62 -40.38 46.96
CA ASN A 918 -44.75 -40.26 46.05
C ASN A 918 -45.10 -41.61 45.40
N LYS A 919 -44.08 -42.42 45.04
CA LYS A 919 -44.28 -43.75 44.49
C LYS A 919 -44.81 -44.75 45.52
N LEU A 920 -44.24 -44.80 46.72
CA LEU A 920 -44.72 -45.68 47.80
C LEU A 920 -46.18 -45.38 48.17
N GLU A 921 -46.59 -44.11 48.24
CA GLU A 921 -47.99 -43.74 48.49
C GLU A 921 -48.93 -44.22 47.38
N LYS A 922 -48.53 -44.07 46.11
CA LYS A 922 -49.28 -44.50 44.94
C LYS A 922 -49.41 -46.02 44.84
N ASP A 923 -48.31 -46.75 45.06
CA ASP A 923 -48.29 -48.21 45.04
C ASP A 923 -49.11 -48.79 46.21
N ALA A 924 -49.02 -48.19 47.41
CA ALA A 924 -49.86 -48.57 48.56
C ALA A 924 -51.35 -48.21 48.39
N ALA A 925 -51.68 -47.10 47.72
CA ALA A 925 -53.06 -46.77 47.38
C ALA A 925 -53.64 -47.81 46.42
N LYS A 926 -52.91 -48.16 45.35
CA LYS A 926 -53.29 -49.21 44.40
C LYS A 926 -53.45 -50.57 45.09
N ALA A 927 -52.53 -50.93 45.97
CA ALA A 927 -52.59 -52.16 46.77
C ALA A 927 -53.85 -52.25 47.66
N LYS A 928 -54.25 -51.15 48.29
CA LYS A 928 -55.48 -51.10 49.11
C LYS A 928 -56.75 -51.26 48.28
N GLU A 929 -56.79 -50.73 47.06
CA GLU A 929 -57.89 -51.00 46.11
C GLU A 929 -57.93 -52.50 45.73
N ASP A 930 -56.80 -53.07 45.33
CA ASP A 930 -56.73 -54.50 44.92
C ASP A 930 -57.08 -55.45 46.08
N VAL A 931 -56.76 -55.06 47.33
CA VAL A 931 -57.20 -55.78 48.54
C VAL A 931 -58.70 -55.60 48.79
N ALA A 932 -59.26 -54.40 48.61
CA ALA A 932 -60.69 -54.13 48.84
C ALA A 932 -61.62 -54.87 47.86
N ASP A 933 -61.17 -55.14 46.63
CA ASP A 933 -61.95 -55.91 45.64
C ASP A 933 -62.07 -57.43 45.96
N ASN A 934 -61.38 -57.94 46.99
CA ASN A 934 -61.42 -59.35 47.40
C ASN A 934 -62.72 -59.74 48.14
N SER A 935 -63.79 -59.90 47.37
CA SER A 935 -65.16 -60.19 47.81
C SER A 935 -65.39 -61.41 48.72
N ASN A 936 -64.40 -62.28 48.93
CA ASN A 936 -64.51 -63.47 49.79
C ASN A 936 -63.78 -63.40 51.14
N LEU A 937 -62.99 -62.34 51.40
CA LEU A 937 -62.43 -62.09 52.73
C LEU A 937 -63.54 -61.86 53.77
N THR A 938 -63.30 -62.24 55.04
CA THR A 938 -64.13 -61.71 56.14
C THR A 938 -63.80 -60.25 56.38
N LYS A 939 -64.67 -59.54 57.11
CA LYS A 939 -64.45 -58.14 57.46
C LYS A 939 -63.10 -57.96 58.20
N GLU A 940 -62.82 -58.85 59.14
CA GLU A 940 -61.64 -58.84 59.99
C GLU A 940 -60.36 -59.12 59.19
N GLN A 941 -60.44 -60.00 58.18
CA GLN A 941 -59.32 -60.27 57.27
C GLN A 941 -59.04 -59.09 56.33
N LEU A 942 -60.08 -58.42 55.84
CA LEU A 942 -59.95 -57.21 55.03
C LEU A 942 -59.38 -56.05 55.85
N GLU A 943 -59.93 -55.79 57.04
CA GLU A 943 -59.40 -54.77 57.97
C GLU A 943 -57.93 -55.06 58.32
N LYS A 944 -57.55 -56.33 58.48
CA LYS A 944 -56.15 -56.71 58.76
C LYS A 944 -55.22 -56.50 57.56
N ALA A 945 -55.59 -56.94 56.36
CA ALA A 945 -54.76 -56.76 55.16
C ALA A 945 -54.53 -55.27 54.83
N LEU A 946 -55.53 -54.41 55.07
CA LEU A 946 -55.41 -52.96 54.91
C LEU A 946 -54.55 -52.30 56.01
N GLU A 947 -54.57 -52.85 57.23
CA GLU A 947 -53.67 -52.45 58.33
C GLU A 947 -52.22 -52.80 58.01
N ASP A 948 -51.94 -54.00 57.50
CA ASP A 948 -50.57 -54.45 57.19
C ASP A 948 -49.94 -53.64 56.04
N ILE A 949 -50.68 -53.39 54.94
CA ILE A 949 -50.21 -52.48 53.87
C ILE A 949 -49.92 -51.07 54.41
N GLN A 950 -50.71 -50.57 55.37
CA GLN A 950 -50.44 -49.26 55.99
C GLN A 950 -49.17 -49.30 56.87
N ASN A 951 -48.98 -50.37 57.66
CA ASN A 951 -47.80 -50.55 58.49
C ASN A 951 -46.52 -50.63 57.65
N ASP A 952 -46.53 -51.36 56.52
CA ASP A 952 -45.35 -51.53 55.68
C ASP A 952 -45.08 -50.32 54.78
N LEU A 953 -46.13 -49.58 54.38
CA LEU A 953 -45.99 -48.22 53.83
C LEU A 953 -45.27 -47.29 54.82
N ASP A 954 -45.71 -47.22 56.08
CA ASP A 954 -45.14 -46.28 57.05
C ASP A 954 -43.69 -46.66 57.45
N LYS A 955 -43.37 -47.96 57.52
CA LYS A 955 -41.98 -48.45 57.66
C LYS A 955 -41.12 -48.03 56.46
N ALA A 956 -41.62 -48.21 55.24
CA ALA A 956 -40.88 -47.83 54.03
C ALA A 956 -40.64 -46.32 53.94
N LYS A 957 -41.66 -45.50 54.28
CA LYS A 957 -41.52 -44.04 54.39
C LYS A 957 -40.47 -43.64 55.42
N ALA A 958 -40.41 -44.29 56.58
CA ALA A 958 -39.39 -44.03 57.59
C ALA A 958 -37.98 -44.34 57.05
N ALA A 959 -37.78 -45.53 56.47
CA ALA A 959 -36.50 -45.96 55.90
C ALA A 959 -36.01 -45.04 54.75
N VAL A 960 -36.91 -44.62 53.85
CA VAL A 960 -36.61 -43.64 52.79
C VAL A 960 -36.21 -42.28 53.38
N ASN A 961 -36.87 -41.82 54.45
CA ASN A 961 -36.49 -40.57 55.12
C ASN A 961 -35.15 -40.65 55.86
N GLU A 962 -34.77 -41.82 56.39
CA GLU A 962 -33.45 -42.04 57.03
C GLU A 962 -32.30 -42.21 56.02
N ALA A 963 -32.57 -42.67 54.79
CA ALA A 963 -31.55 -42.94 53.78
C ALA A 963 -30.64 -41.73 53.47
N ALA A 964 -29.32 -41.95 53.44
CA ALA A 964 -28.32 -40.87 53.33
C ALA A 964 -27.89 -40.52 51.89
N THR A 965 -28.28 -41.32 50.88
CA THR A 965 -27.92 -41.12 49.46
C THR A 965 -29.06 -41.54 48.54
N PRO A 966 -29.16 -41.04 47.29
CA PRO A 966 -30.21 -41.46 46.35
C PRO A 966 -30.20 -42.98 46.07
N ALA A 967 -29.02 -43.60 46.02
CA ALA A 967 -28.89 -45.05 45.86
C ALA A 967 -29.39 -45.85 47.09
N ALA A 968 -29.29 -45.28 48.30
CA ALA A 968 -29.90 -45.86 49.49
C ALA A 968 -31.43 -45.65 49.48
N VAL A 969 -31.92 -44.49 49.01
CA VAL A 969 -33.36 -44.21 48.85
C VAL A 969 -34.02 -45.24 47.95
N GLN A 970 -33.50 -45.48 46.74
CA GLN A 970 -34.06 -46.47 45.82
C GLN A 970 -34.13 -47.87 46.46
N LYS A 971 -33.08 -48.27 47.18
CA LYS A 971 -33.02 -49.58 47.83
C LYS A 971 -34.07 -49.78 48.93
N GLU A 972 -34.41 -48.72 49.67
CA GLU A 972 -35.47 -48.78 50.68
C GLU A 972 -36.87 -48.63 50.06
N GLU A 973 -37.01 -47.94 48.92
CA GLU A 973 -38.22 -47.94 48.10
C GLU A 973 -38.52 -49.34 47.54
N ASP A 974 -37.56 -49.98 46.87
CA ASP A 974 -37.68 -51.32 46.27
C ASP A 974 -38.15 -52.36 47.31
N LYS A 975 -37.64 -52.26 48.54
CA LYS A 975 -38.07 -53.09 49.68
C LYS A 975 -39.51 -52.81 50.08
N GLY A 976 -39.91 -51.55 50.21
CA GLY A 976 -41.27 -51.15 50.57
C GLY A 976 -42.29 -51.62 49.55
N VAL A 977 -41.98 -51.45 48.26
CA VAL A 977 -42.77 -51.95 47.13
C VAL A 977 -42.91 -53.48 47.19
N ALA A 978 -41.82 -54.20 47.45
CA ALA A 978 -41.84 -55.66 47.58
C ALA A 978 -42.65 -56.16 48.81
N ALA A 979 -42.64 -55.40 49.92
CA ALA A 979 -43.43 -55.71 51.10
C ALA A 979 -44.94 -55.50 50.85
N ILE A 980 -45.33 -54.32 50.35
CA ILE A 980 -46.71 -53.99 49.97
C ILE A 980 -47.26 -55.01 48.94
N ALA A 981 -46.45 -55.39 47.94
CA ALA A 981 -46.84 -56.41 46.96
C ALA A 981 -47.02 -57.81 47.57
N LYS A 982 -46.29 -58.14 48.64
CA LYS A 982 -46.49 -59.38 49.39
C LYS A 982 -47.81 -59.37 50.16
N ASP A 983 -48.20 -58.27 50.78
CA ASP A 983 -49.46 -58.20 51.54
C ASP A 983 -50.67 -58.39 50.61
N VAL A 984 -50.63 -57.80 49.40
CA VAL A 984 -51.64 -58.05 48.34
C VAL A 984 -51.68 -59.52 47.95
N LEU A 985 -50.53 -60.21 47.83
CA LEU A 985 -50.49 -61.64 47.51
C LEU A 985 -51.10 -62.50 48.64
N ASP A 986 -50.76 -62.23 49.90
CA ASP A 986 -51.28 -62.98 51.05
C ASP A 986 -52.81 -62.76 51.20
N ALA A 987 -53.31 -61.54 50.98
CA ALA A 987 -54.73 -61.24 50.91
C ALA A 987 -55.41 -61.97 49.73
N THR A 988 -54.79 -62.02 48.55
CA THR A 988 -55.29 -62.77 47.38
C THR A 988 -55.42 -64.27 47.72
N LYS A 989 -54.42 -64.84 48.40
CA LYS A 989 -54.44 -66.24 48.87
C LYS A 989 -55.61 -66.49 49.81
N GLN A 990 -55.79 -65.65 50.83
CA GLN A 990 -56.87 -65.82 51.80
C GLN A 990 -58.26 -65.70 51.14
N ASN A 991 -58.43 -64.79 50.18
CA ASN A 991 -59.65 -64.67 49.37
C ASN A 991 -59.95 -65.95 48.56
N ALA A 992 -58.94 -66.52 47.91
CA ALA A 992 -59.07 -67.77 47.15
C ALA A 992 -59.36 -68.98 48.05
N LEU A 993 -58.67 -69.10 49.20
CA LEU A 993 -58.90 -70.14 50.20
C LEU A 993 -60.35 -70.09 50.75
N ASN A 994 -60.83 -68.89 51.11
CA ASN A 994 -62.20 -68.69 51.60
C ASN A 994 -63.25 -69.10 50.55
N GLN A 995 -63.02 -68.81 49.26
CA GLN A 995 -63.95 -69.22 48.21
C GLN A 995 -63.91 -70.73 47.97
N LEU A 996 -62.72 -71.33 47.94
CA LEU A 996 -62.53 -72.77 47.80
C LEU A 996 -63.21 -73.55 48.96
N GLU A 997 -63.17 -73.03 50.18
CA GLU A 997 -63.91 -73.61 51.32
C GLU A 997 -65.44 -73.52 51.15
N LYS A 998 -65.97 -72.38 50.64
CA LYS A 998 -67.41 -72.24 50.32
C LYS A 998 -67.86 -73.23 49.25
N ASP A 999 -67.04 -73.41 48.21
CA ASP A 999 -67.36 -74.32 47.11
C ASP A 999 -67.22 -75.80 47.51
N ALA A 1000 -66.23 -76.15 48.32
CA ALA A 1000 -66.12 -77.50 48.90
C ALA A 1000 -67.24 -77.79 49.92
N ALA A 1001 -67.69 -76.80 50.69
CA ALA A 1001 -68.87 -76.95 51.56
C ALA A 1001 -70.13 -77.23 50.74
N ARG A 1002 -70.36 -76.49 49.63
CA ARG A 1002 -71.46 -76.75 48.70
C ARG A 1002 -71.35 -78.13 48.06
N ALA A 1003 -70.15 -78.53 47.60
CA ALA A 1003 -69.90 -79.85 47.03
C ALA A 1003 -70.29 -80.98 48.00
N LYS A 1004 -69.93 -80.87 49.28
CA LYS A 1004 -70.34 -81.83 50.33
C LYS A 1004 -71.86 -81.82 50.56
N GLU A 1005 -72.48 -80.65 50.56
CA GLU A 1005 -73.94 -80.51 50.71
C GLU A 1005 -74.70 -81.16 49.54
N ASP A 1006 -74.23 -80.96 48.30
CA ASP A 1006 -74.85 -81.52 47.10
C ASP A 1006 -74.63 -83.03 47.00
N VAL A 1007 -73.44 -83.54 47.35
CA VAL A 1007 -73.19 -84.98 47.45
C VAL A 1007 -74.06 -85.64 48.53
N ALA A 1008 -74.31 -84.97 49.66
CA ALA A 1008 -75.15 -85.48 50.73
C ALA A 1008 -76.67 -85.52 50.39
N LYS A 1009 -77.11 -84.87 49.30
CA LYS A 1009 -78.50 -84.92 48.82
C LYS A 1009 -78.82 -86.14 47.96
N ASN A 1010 -77.81 -86.88 47.50
CA ASN A 1010 -77.94 -88.06 46.64
C ASN A 1010 -78.63 -89.22 47.40
N PRO A 1011 -79.90 -89.58 47.10
CA PRO A 1011 -80.72 -90.43 47.96
C PRO A 1011 -80.52 -91.94 47.73
N ASN A 1012 -79.71 -92.34 46.75
CA ASN A 1012 -79.49 -93.72 46.36
C ASN A 1012 -78.11 -94.28 46.73
N LEU A 1013 -77.12 -93.43 47.05
CA LEU A 1013 -75.79 -93.86 47.54
C LEU A 1013 -75.88 -94.76 48.78
N THR A 1014 -74.95 -95.69 48.95
CA THR A 1014 -74.73 -96.36 50.25
C THR A 1014 -73.94 -95.45 51.19
N LYS A 1015 -73.92 -95.79 52.48
CA LYS A 1015 -73.17 -95.03 53.48
C LYS A 1015 -71.69 -94.94 53.13
N GLU A 1016 -71.11 -96.05 52.70
CA GLU A 1016 -69.69 -96.20 52.37
C GLU A 1016 -69.31 -95.41 51.11
N GLN A 1017 -70.23 -95.34 50.13
CA GLN A 1017 -70.04 -94.52 48.93
C GLN A 1017 -70.14 -93.03 49.24
N LEU A 1018 -71.06 -92.62 50.12
CA LEU A 1018 -71.18 -91.25 50.61
C LEU A 1018 -69.94 -90.84 51.41
N GLU A 1019 -69.49 -91.65 52.37
CA GLU A 1019 -68.26 -91.42 53.15
C GLU A 1019 -67.04 -91.28 52.22
N LYS A 1020 -66.89 -92.17 51.22
CA LYS A 1020 -65.80 -92.09 50.23
C LYS A 1020 -65.87 -90.85 49.33
N ALA A 1021 -67.06 -90.41 48.91
CA ALA A 1021 -67.20 -89.20 48.08
C ALA A 1021 -66.87 -87.93 48.88
N LEU A 1022 -67.28 -87.87 50.16
CA LEU A 1022 -66.92 -86.78 51.07
C LEU A 1022 -65.42 -86.77 51.42
N GLU A 1023 -64.79 -87.94 51.49
CA GLU A 1023 -63.33 -88.10 51.61
C GLU A 1023 -62.58 -87.63 50.36
N GLY A 1024 -63.08 -87.92 49.15
CA GLY A 1024 -62.53 -87.38 47.89
C GLY A 1024 -62.50 -85.86 47.90
N ILE A 1025 -63.67 -85.25 48.15
CA ILE A 1025 -63.84 -83.79 48.24
C ILE A 1025 -62.92 -83.16 49.30
N GLN A 1026 -62.68 -83.84 50.42
CA GLN A 1026 -61.74 -83.36 51.44
C GLN A 1026 -60.29 -83.42 50.97
N ASN A 1027 -59.88 -84.52 50.33
CA ASN A 1027 -58.51 -84.67 49.82
C ASN A 1027 -58.18 -83.65 48.72
N ASP A 1028 -59.12 -83.38 47.81
CA ASP A 1028 -58.87 -82.45 46.70
C ASP A 1028 -59.01 -80.97 47.14
N LEU A 1029 -59.84 -80.68 48.15
CA LEU A 1029 -59.79 -79.42 48.90
C LEU A 1029 -58.40 -79.19 49.51
N ASP A 1030 -57.84 -80.16 50.24
CA ASP A 1030 -56.58 -79.97 50.97
C ASP A 1030 -55.35 -79.89 50.03
N LYS A 1031 -55.37 -80.60 48.89
CA LYS A 1031 -54.40 -80.42 47.80
C LYS A 1031 -54.44 -78.99 47.24
N ALA A 1032 -55.63 -78.51 46.88
CA ALA A 1032 -55.81 -77.19 46.30
C ALA A 1032 -55.48 -76.07 47.30
N LYS A 1033 -55.77 -76.26 48.60
CA LYS A 1033 -55.29 -75.37 49.67
C LYS A 1033 -53.77 -75.29 49.73
N THR A 1034 -53.06 -76.42 49.62
CA THR A 1034 -51.60 -76.45 49.59
C THR A 1034 -51.07 -75.67 48.38
N ALA A 1035 -51.59 -75.96 47.18
CA ALA A 1035 -51.17 -75.30 45.94
C ALA A 1035 -51.41 -73.77 45.95
N ILE A 1036 -52.54 -73.31 46.47
CA ILE A 1036 -52.82 -71.87 46.65
C ILE A 1036 -51.82 -71.21 47.62
N ASN A 1037 -51.45 -71.89 48.71
CA ASN A 1037 -50.47 -71.37 49.66
C ASN A 1037 -49.04 -71.31 49.08
N GLU A 1038 -48.67 -72.28 48.24
CA GLU A 1038 -47.36 -72.33 47.56
C GLU A 1038 -47.24 -71.34 46.38
N ALA A 1039 -48.36 -70.90 45.79
CA ALA A 1039 -48.37 -70.00 44.64
C ALA A 1039 -47.61 -68.67 44.90
N ALA A 1040 -46.70 -68.29 44.00
CA ALA A 1040 -45.81 -67.14 44.17
C ALA A 1040 -46.37 -65.80 43.66
N THR A 1041 -47.53 -65.79 42.98
CA THR A 1041 -48.16 -64.58 42.42
C THR A 1041 -49.69 -64.69 42.45
N SER A 1042 -50.41 -63.57 42.45
CA SER A 1042 -51.88 -63.54 42.43
C SER A 1042 -52.48 -64.22 41.20
N ALA A 1043 -51.77 -64.21 40.06
CA ALA A 1043 -52.17 -64.96 38.86
C ALA A 1043 -52.08 -66.48 39.07
N ALA A 1044 -51.01 -66.97 39.71
CA ALA A 1044 -50.87 -68.39 40.04
C ALA A 1044 -51.89 -68.84 41.10
N VAL A 1045 -52.20 -67.98 42.09
CA VAL A 1045 -53.28 -68.22 43.07
C VAL A 1045 -54.63 -68.48 42.36
N GLN A 1046 -54.97 -67.65 41.37
CA GLN A 1046 -56.20 -67.84 40.60
C GLN A 1046 -56.18 -69.12 39.74
N GLU A 1047 -55.02 -69.52 39.22
CA GLU A 1047 -54.89 -70.77 38.45
C GLU A 1047 -55.10 -72.01 39.34
N GLU A 1048 -54.46 -72.07 40.51
CA GLU A 1048 -54.64 -73.18 41.46
C GLU A 1048 -56.05 -73.23 42.06
N MET A 1049 -56.65 -72.06 42.32
CA MET A 1049 -58.06 -71.96 42.71
C MET A 1049 -58.98 -72.57 41.63
N ASN A 1050 -58.77 -72.26 40.35
CA ASN A 1050 -59.57 -72.80 39.26
C ASN A 1050 -59.41 -74.33 39.11
N LYS A 1051 -58.19 -74.85 39.33
CA LYS A 1051 -57.91 -76.30 39.36
C LYS A 1051 -58.67 -76.97 40.51
N GLY A 1052 -58.61 -76.39 41.71
CA GLY A 1052 -59.33 -76.88 42.89
C GLY A 1052 -60.84 -76.93 42.69
N VAL A 1053 -61.46 -75.84 42.21
CA VAL A 1053 -62.90 -75.79 41.89
C VAL A 1053 -63.29 -76.84 40.84
N THR A 1054 -62.42 -77.09 39.85
CA THR A 1054 -62.65 -78.12 38.82
C THR A 1054 -62.60 -79.54 39.39
N ALA A 1055 -61.69 -79.81 40.33
CA ALA A 1055 -61.61 -81.10 41.03
C ALA A 1055 -62.85 -81.35 41.91
N LEU A 1056 -63.23 -80.36 42.72
CA LEU A 1056 -64.45 -80.43 43.55
C LEU A 1056 -65.72 -80.66 42.71
N ALA A 1057 -65.83 -80.00 41.55
CA ALA A 1057 -66.94 -80.21 40.62
C ALA A 1057 -66.94 -81.62 39.99
N LYS A 1058 -65.76 -82.22 39.78
CA LYS A 1058 -65.64 -83.60 39.32
C LYS A 1058 -66.11 -84.61 40.39
N ASP A 1059 -65.74 -84.44 41.66
CA ASP A 1059 -66.20 -85.33 42.73
C ASP A 1059 -67.73 -85.34 42.87
N VAL A 1060 -68.36 -84.15 42.77
CA VAL A 1060 -69.83 -84.02 42.77
C VAL A 1060 -70.45 -84.77 41.59
N LEU A 1061 -69.86 -84.66 40.39
CA LEU A 1061 -70.32 -85.36 39.20
C LEU A 1061 -70.17 -86.88 39.32
N ASP A 1062 -69.01 -87.37 39.79
CA ASP A 1062 -68.75 -88.80 39.97
C ASP A 1062 -69.71 -89.41 41.03
N ALA A 1063 -70.00 -88.68 42.10
CA ALA A 1063 -70.99 -89.09 43.10
C ALA A 1063 -72.42 -89.12 42.52
N ALA A 1064 -72.82 -88.12 41.73
CA ALA A 1064 -74.12 -88.10 41.05
C ALA A 1064 -74.27 -89.22 40.02
N LYS A 1065 -73.19 -89.55 39.28
CA LYS A 1065 -73.13 -90.74 38.41
C LYS A 1065 -73.37 -92.02 39.22
N GLN A 1066 -72.72 -92.16 40.38
CA GLN A 1066 -72.88 -93.33 41.24
C GLN A 1066 -74.30 -93.43 41.85
N ASP A 1067 -74.94 -92.31 42.18
CA ASP A 1067 -76.34 -92.29 42.62
C ASP A 1067 -77.28 -92.82 41.52
N ALA A 1068 -77.14 -92.32 40.29
CA ALA A 1068 -77.93 -92.75 39.15
C ALA A 1068 -77.75 -94.25 38.85
N LYS A 1069 -76.52 -94.77 38.92
CA LYS A 1069 -76.22 -96.21 38.80
C LYS A 1069 -76.87 -97.03 39.92
N ASN A 1070 -76.78 -96.58 41.18
CA ASN A 1070 -77.45 -97.22 42.30
C ASN A 1070 -78.97 -97.22 42.14
N LYS A 1071 -79.55 -96.15 41.60
CA LYS A 1071 -80.98 -96.07 41.31
C LYS A 1071 -81.38 -97.09 40.26
N ILE A 1072 -80.65 -97.18 39.14
CA ILE A 1072 -80.89 -98.19 38.09
C ILE A 1072 -80.83 -99.60 38.68
N ALA A 1073 -79.86 -99.91 39.54
CA ALA A 1073 -79.77 -101.21 40.21
C ALA A 1073 -80.99 -101.49 41.13
N LYS A 1074 -81.44 -100.50 41.91
CA LYS A 1074 -82.64 -100.60 42.75
C LYS A 1074 -83.93 -100.81 41.96
N GLU A 1075 -84.12 -100.07 40.87
CA GLU A 1075 -85.28 -100.16 39.99
C GLU A 1075 -85.28 -101.51 39.23
N ALA A 1076 -84.11 -101.96 38.75
CA ALA A 1076 -83.94 -103.25 38.09
C ALA A 1076 -84.24 -104.43 39.04
N GLU A 1077 -83.76 -104.39 40.28
CA GLU A 1077 -84.04 -105.43 41.28
C GLU A 1077 -85.51 -105.42 41.72
N SER A 1078 -86.13 -104.23 41.80
CA SER A 1078 -87.57 -104.09 42.04
C SER A 1078 -88.39 -104.67 40.89
N ALA A 1079 -87.98 -104.45 39.64
CA ALA A 1079 -88.61 -105.02 38.45
C ALA A 1079 -88.44 -106.55 38.39
N LYS A 1080 -87.24 -107.08 38.67
CA LYS A 1080 -87.00 -108.54 38.79
C LYS A 1080 -87.89 -109.16 39.88
N THR A 1081 -87.97 -108.54 41.05
CA THR A 1081 -88.83 -108.98 42.17
C THR A 1081 -90.31 -109.00 41.76
N ALA A 1082 -90.78 -107.98 41.03
CA ALA A 1082 -92.16 -107.92 40.54
C ALA A 1082 -92.45 -108.99 39.46
N ILE A 1083 -91.48 -109.31 38.60
CA ILE A 1083 -91.56 -110.41 37.63
C ILE A 1083 -91.66 -111.76 38.36
N ASP A 1084 -90.80 -112.01 39.34
CA ASP A 1084 -90.82 -113.26 40.12
C ASP A 1084 -92.12 -113.42 40.95
N ALA A 1085 -92.66 -112.32 41.49
CA ALA A 1085 -93.95 -112.30 42.18
C ALA A 1085 -95.17 -112.48 41.26
N SER A 1086 -95.04 -112.35 39.94
CA SER A 1086 -96.18 -112.45 39.00
C SER A 1086 -96.79 -113.86 38.99
N PRO A 1087 -98.11 -114.02 39.22
CA PRO A 1087 -98.78 -115.31 39.12
C PRO A 1087 -99.11 -115.71 37.66
N ASN A 1088 -98.89 -114.81 36.69
CA ASN A 1088 -99.39 -114.93 35.32
C ASN A 1088 -98.28 -115.27 34.29
N LEU A 1089 -97.09 -115.66 34.74
CA LEU A 1089 -95.93 -115.99 33.90
C LEU A 1089 -95.35 -117.35 34.28
N THR A 1090 -94.90 -118.15 33.30
CA THR A 1090 -94.15 -119.39 33.58
C THR A 1090 -92.74 -119.10 34.10
N PRO A 1091 -92.03 -120.07 34.71
CA PRO A 1091 -90.63 -119.90 35.13
C PRO A 1091 -89.72 -119.43 33.98
N GLU A 1092 -89.90 -120.00 32.79
CA GLU A 1092 -89.11 -119.69 31.60
C GLU A 1092 -89.36 -118.25 31.10
N GLU A 1093 -90.62 -117.81 31.11
CA GLU A 1093 -90.99 -116.43 30.77
C GLU A 1093 -90.42 -115.42 31.77
N LYS A 1094 -90.41 -115.76 33.07
CA LYS A 1094 -89.80 -114.93 34.12
C LYS A 1094 -88.30 -114.78 33.94
N ASP A 1095 -87.58 -115.87 33.66
CA ASP A 1095 -86.13 -115.81 33.49
C ASP A 1095 -85.73 -115.03 32.23
N VAL A 1096 -86.48 -115.15 31.12
CA VAL A 1096 -86.29 -114.29 29.94
C VAL A 1096 -86.55 -112.82 30.26
N ALA A 1097 -87.63 -112.51 30.97
CA ALA A 1097 -87.96 -111.13 31.34
C ALA A 1097 -86.93 -110.51 32.30
N LYS A 1098 -86.47 -111.26 33.31
CA LYS A 1098 -85.40 -110.82 34.23
C LYS A 1098 -84.08 -110.57 33.51
N LYS A 1099 -83.71 -111.41 32.52
CA LYS A 1099 -82.52 -111.19 31.69
C LYS A 1099 -82.64 -109.93 30.83
N ALA A 1100 -83.82 -109.65 30.26
CA ALA A 1100 -84.06 -108.43 29.49
C ALA A 1100 -83.96 -107.17 30.38
N VAL A 1101 -84.47 -107.22 31.62
CA VAL A 1101 -84.28 -106.16 32.63
C VAL A 1101 -82.81 -105.96 32.97
N GLU A 1102 -82.04 -107.04 33.10
CA GLU A 1102 -80.61 -106.99 33.41
C GLU A 1102 -79.75 -106.43 32.25
N GLU A 1103 -80.04 -106.80 31.01
CA GLU A 1103 -79.42 -106.22 29.82
C GLU A 1103 -79.77 -104.72 29.67
N ALA A 1104 -81.02 -104.34 29.91
CA ALA A 1104 -81.44 -102.93 29.88
C ALA A 1104 -80.80 -102.10 31.01
N ALA A 1105 -80.75 -102.65 32.23
CA ALA A 1105 -80.10 -102.01 33.38
C ALA A 1105 -78.59 -101.84 33.15
N LYS A 1106 -77.93 -102.82 32.51
CA LYS A 1106 -76.54 -102.69 32.09
C LYS A 1106 -76.37 -101.57 31.06
N VAL A 1107 -77.14 -101.55 29.97
CA VAL A 1107 -77.03 -100.49 28.94
C VAL A 1107 -77.25 -99.10 29.54
N ALA A 1108 -78.20 -98.95 30.47
CA ALA A 1108 -78.42 -97.69 31.18
C ALA A 1108 -77.29 -97.33 32.17
N THR A 1109 -76.57 -98.31 32.72
CA THR A 1109 -75.40 -98.13 33.60
C THR A 1109 -74.16 -97.74 32.79
N ASP A 1110 -73.91 -98.44 31.68
CA ASP A 1110 -72.79 -98.19 30.77
C ASP A 1110 -72.91 -96.81 30.08
N ALA A 1111 -74.14 -96.31 29.90
CA ALA A 1111 -74.42 -94.97 29.34
C ALA A 1111 -74.30 -93.80 30.34
N ILE A 1112 -73.91 -94.06 31.59
CA ILE A 1112 -73.65 -93.02 32.60
C ILE A 1112 -72.17 -92.62 32.67
N ASP A 1113 -71.24 -93.47 32.20
CA ASP A 1113 -69.79 -93.22 32.23
C ASP A 1113 -69.29 -92.26 31.14
#